data_AF-A0A034WKE8-F1
#
_entry.id   AF-A0A034WKE8-F1
#
_cell.length_a   1.000
_cell.length_b   1.000
_cell.length_c   1.000
_cell.angle_alpha   90.00
_cell.angle_beta   90.00
_cell.angle_gamma   90.00
#
_symmetry.space_group_name_H-M   'P 1'
#
loop_
_entity.id
_entity.type
_entity.pdbx_description
1 polymer ?
#
loop_
_entity_poly.entity_id
_entity_poly.type
_entity_poly.pdbx_seq_one_letter_code
_entity_poly.pdbx_strand_id
1 'polypeptide(L)'
;MPEYQSWKFPDIPTDLVEDLFQNDEKLVVVGVIGKSAFSDCNKMLSLGILDSDPSMLEHEPKEGTIQFYYNRKKSILFLHFETTFDTACMQGMLEVDITRNTYGHFLLFNQRVRNRFGRMLLFATQKSYLENFNKIMDIDDEFFNACCDIGLQKAFAMYNNPALTHYSNTVHKKLVDEAVTLYMKYARGTRTAVNENKLREMCERCWRNGKQQCEVPSLRGNPCILPKHIVKELSEHSSAHVFISTCNCGRTQGRREDPYTIRHANYEFYQYMANNCNLCAKVKQVHFPVFEPSINDYRAAEFEIAFPKLSIQDSIDLVQNHNLPSPKSVASDECSQPLTASQGTHTNLSLVSTDELNKIGVDADIPSSDESLNELIIQVKDKNTQKAEDRERSIYRQPSTTEYLPGMVHTESPPGLLPRFPSWSLVCVGPSSVYSHNTGLLEHFQSGFLSGANFLLPWDVHVRLEHSASWAYEKTRIRKMGEVHILKIFVGCEYECPRGHRFMMSSADKILRGGSGILRDSGSKIVYNNMPLYFPCPCRSHKADVAQLMRVHVVTPKAPVNVILDPKVRTGDREYIFSMGMPNPPRLTQSAYWILRLPYTYQGDEGPITPPNEITTTNAINYGCLLAGMFGVSETELDD
;
A
#
# COMPACT_ATOMS: atom_id res chain seq x y z
N MET A 1 -11.30 -40.52 -84.29
CA MET A 1 -11.80 -39.34 -83.56
C MET A 1 -12.05 -39.75 -82.12
N PRO A 2 -11.72 -38.92 -81.12
CA PRO A 2 -12.12 -39.17 -79.74
C PRO A 2 -13.65 -39.30 -79.65
N GLU A 3 -14.17 -40.18 -78.79
CA GLU A 3 -15.61 -40.41 -78.67
C GLU A 3 -16.34 -39.18 -78.07
N TYR A 4 -15.63 -38.37 -77.28
CA TYR A 4 -16.11 -37.15 -76.66
C TYR A 4 -15.33 -35.94 -77.18
N GLN A 5 -16.02 -34.85 -77.46
CA GLN A 5 -15.42 -33.52 -77.63
C GLN A 5 -15.52 -32.77 -76.31
N SER A 6 -14.48 -32.03 -75.93
CA SER A 6 -14.42 -31.33 -74.64
C SER A 6 -13.92 -29.90 -74.78
N TRP A 7 -14.44 -29.01 -73.92
CA TRP A 7 -14.10 -27.59 -73.85
C TRP A 7 -14.38 -27.06 -72.43
N LYS A 8 -13.80 -25.90 -72.09
CA LYS A 8 -14.00 -25.23 -70.80
C LYS A 8 -15.08 -24.15 -70.94
N PHE A 9 -15.90 -23.95 -69.91
CA PHE A 9 -16.79 -22.79 -69.83
C PHE A 9 -15.97 -21.49 -69.75
N PRO A 10 -16.32 -20.41 -70.50
CA PRO A 10 -17.52 -20.22 -71.35
C PRO A 10 -17.34 -20.56 -72.84
N ASP A 11 -16.17 -21.07 -73.24
CA ASP A 11 -15.72 -21.11 -74.63
C ASP A 11 -16.31 -22.29 -75.42
N ILE A 12 -17.53 -22.13 -75.96
CA ILE A 12 -18.18 -23.14 -76.81
C ILE A 12 -17.58 -23.08 -78.23
N PRO A 13 -17.04 -24.20 -78.77
CA PRO A 13 -16.58 -24.25 -80.15
C PRO A 13 -17.69 -23.93 -81.16
N THR A 14 -17.41 -23.10 -82.16
CA THR A 14 -18.43 -22.60 -83.10
C THR A 14 -19.08 -23.71 -83.94
N ASP A 15 -18.36 -24.80 -84.20
CA ASP A 15 -18.84 -26.01 -84.89
C ASP A 15 -19.77 -26.89 -84.02
N LEU A 16 -19.92 -26.56 -82.74
CA LEU A 16 -20.80 -27.24 -81.79
C LEU A 16 -22.03 -26.42 -81.38
N VAL A 17 -22.03 -25.11 -81.63
CA VAL A 17 -23.18 -24.25 -81.33
C VAL A 17 -24.40 -24.67 -82.16
N GLU A 18 -24.21 -24.96 -83.45
CA GLU A 18 -25.30 -25.41 -84.31
C GLU A 18 -25.81 -26.80 -83.91
N ASP A 19 -24.94 -27.73 -83.50
CA ASP A 19 -25.32 -29.09 -83.07
C ASP A 19 -26.03 -29.12 -81.70
N LEU A 20 -25.57 -28.33 -80.72
CA LEU A 20 -26.09 -28.34 -79.35
C LEU A 20 -27.43 -27.62 -79.19
N PHE A 21 -27.74 -26.69 -80.09
CA PHE A 21 -28.95 -25.85 -80.03
C PHE A 21 -29.91 -26.08 -81.21
N GLN A 22 -29.75 -27.18 -81.96
CA GLN A 22 -30.74 -27.67 -82.92
C GLN A 22 -32.02 -28.12 -82.19
N ASN A 23 -33.18 -27.58 -82.61
CA ASN A 23 -34.46 -27.73 -81.89
C ASN A 23 -35.12 -29.13 -81.95
N ASP A 24 -34.61 -30.04 -82.79
CA ASP A 24 -35.29 -31.30 -83.10
C ASP A 24 -34.79 -32.53 -82.29
N GLU A 25 -33.63 -32.44 -81.61
CA GLU A 25 -33.10 -33.51 -80.76
C GLU A 25 -33.22 -33.22 -79.26
N LYS A 26 -33.47 -34.27 -78.46
CA LYS A 26 -33.52 -34.18 -76.99
C LYS A 26 -32.12 -34.38 -76.38
N LEU A 27 -31.40 -33.28 -76.18
CA LEU A 27 -30.14 -33.28 -75.46
C LEU A 27 -30.32 -33.69 -73.98
N VAL A 28 -29.55 -34.69 -73.52
CA VAL A 28 -29.49 -35.07 -72.11
C VAL A 28 -28.28 -34.41 -71.44
N VAL A 29 -28.52 -33.62 -70.40
CA VAL A 29 -27.46 -32.94 -69.63
C VAL A 29 -27.21 -33.65 -68.30
N VAL A 30 -25.97 -34.01 -68.01
CA VAL A 30 -25.58 -34.76 -66.80
C VAL A 30 -24.56 -33.96 -65.99
N GLY A 31 -24.97 -33.47 -64.81
CA GLY A 31 -24.06 -32.80 -63.87
C GLY A 31 -23.22 -33.78 -63.06
N VAL A 32 -21.89 -33.65 -63.14
CA VAL A 32 -20.92 -34.48 -62.40
C VAL A 32 -20.27 -33.62 -61.32
N ILE A 33 -20.77 -33.75 -60.09
CA ILE A 33 -20.26 -33.08 -58.89
C ILE A 33 -19.87 -34.13 -57.84
N GLY A 34 -18.75 -33.92 -57.15
CA GLY A 34 -18.20 -34.90 -56.22
C GLY A 34 -16.80 -34.51 -55.75
N LYS A 35 -16.05 -35.51 -55.26
CA LYS A 35 -14.65 -35.35 -54.85
C LYS A 35 -13.74 -36.21 -55.73
N SER A 36 -12.63 -35.62 -56.18
CA SER A 36 -11.53 -36.31 -56.84
C SER A 36 -10.31 -36.35 -55.93
N ALA A 37 -9.63 -37.50 -55.92
CA ALA A 37 -8.32 -37.67 -55.30
C ALA A 37 -7.16 -37.41 -56.28
N PHE A 38 -7.44 -37.26 -57.57
CA PHE A 38 -6.45 -37.05 -58.63
C PHE A 38 -5.94 -35.62 -58.66
N SER A 39 -4.71 -35.43 -59.13
CA SER A 39 -4.05 -34.12 -59.22
C SER A 39 -4.69 -33.20 -60.25
N ASP A 40 -5.41 -33.73 -61.25
CA ASP A 40 -6.14 -32.99 -62.27
C ASP A 40 -7.61 -32.67 -61.87
N CYS A 41 -8.01 -33.00 -60.64
CA CYS A 41 -9.38 -32.89 -60.10
C CYS A 41 -10.48 -33.65 -60.88
N ASN A 42 -10.09 -34.61 -61.73
CA ASN A 42 -10.99 -35.29 -62.66
C ASN A 42 -11.87 -36.35 -61.99
N LYS A 43 -13.12 -36.43 -62.44
CA LYS A 43 -14.15 -37.39 -61.97
C LYS A 43 -14.70 -38.26 -63.10
N MET A 44 -14.29 -38.00 -64.34
CA MET A 44 -14.82 -38.60 -65.57
C MET A 44 -14.23 -39.99 -65.84
N LEU A 45 -13.03 -40.27 -65.30
CA LEU A 45 -12.40 -41.59 -65.29
C LEU A 45 -13.32 -42.65 -64.66
N SER A 46 -13.89 -42.35 -63.48
CA SER A 46 -14.81 -43.26 -62.78
C SER A 46 -16.14 -43.48 -63.52
N LEU A 47 -16.44 -42.67 -64.55
CA LEU A 47 -17.60 -42.81 -65.42
C LEU A 47 -17.26 -43.50 -66.76
N GLY A 48 -16.01 -43.91 -66.99
CA GLY A 48 -15.56 -44.52 -68.23
C GLY A 48 -15.61 -43.57 -69.44
N ILE A 49 -15.50 -42.25 -69.20
CA ILE A 49 -15.53 -41.21 -70.24
C ILE A 49 -14.12 -40.83 -70.71
N LEU A 50 -13.10 -41.17 -69.92
CA LEU A 50 -11.68 -41.00 -70.22
C LEU A 50 -10.93 -42.30 -69.96
N ASP A 51 -9.91 -42.58 -70.78
CA ASP A 51 -9.24 -43.88 -70.82
C ASP A 51 -8.07 -44.03 -69.82
N SER A 52 -7.46 -42.93 -69.36
CA SER A 52 -6.30 -42.96 -68.45
C SER A 52 -6.10 -41.67 -67.64
N ASP A 53 -5.43 -41.81 -66.49
CA ASP A 53 -4.95 -40.73 -65.61
C ASP A 53 -3.42 -40.52 -65.79
N PRO A 54 -2.92 -39.27 -65.88
CA PRO A 54 -3.69 -38.06 -66.15
C PRO A 54 -4.33 -38.15 -67.54
N SER A 55 -5.46 -37.46 -67.72
CA SER A 55 -5.94 -37.21 -69.09
C SER A 55 -4.83 -36.48 -69.86
N MET A 56 -4.59 -36.80 -71.14
CA MET A 56 -3.46 -36.26 -71.94
C MET A 56 -3.60 -34.76 -72.30
N LEU A 57 -4.40 -34.02 -71.52
CA LEU A 57 -4.60 -32.59 -71.59
C LEU A 57 -3.76 -31.93 -70.48
N GLU A 58 -2.89 -31.00 -70.84
CA GLU A 58 -2.26 -30.12 -69.84
C GLU A 58 -3.36 -29.28 -69.17
N HIS A 59 -3.67 -29.60 -67.91
CA HIS A 59 -4.77 -28.99 -67.16
C HIS A 59 -4.29 -28.56 -65.77
N GLU A 60 -4.25 -27.26 -65.53
CA GLU A 60 -4.16 -26.71 -64.18
C GLU A 60 -5.55 -26.71 -63.52
N PRO A 61 -5.75 -27.45 -62.41
CA PRO A 61 -7.04 -27.48 -61.73
C PRO A 61 -7.38 -26.15 -61.10
N LYS A 62 -8.64 -25.73 -61.22
CA LYS A 62 -9.09 -24.46 -60.68
C LYS A 62 -10.53 -24.54 -60.23
N GLU A 63 -10.73 -24.32 -58.93
CA GLU A 63 -12.02 -24.26 -58.27
C GLU A 63 -13.00 -23.33 -59.01
N GLY A 64 -14.21 -23.85 -59.28
CA GLY A 64 -15.24 -23.15 -60.05
C GLY A 64 -15.17 -23.37 -61.57
N THR A 65 -14.17 -24.08 -62.09
CA THR A 65 -14.11 -24.45 -63.51
C THR A 65 -15.17 -25.50 -63.84
N ILE A 66 -15.81 -25.33 -65.00
CA ILE A 66 -16.77 -26.27 -65.57
C ILE A 66 -16.20 -26.74 -66.90
N GLN A 67 -16.00 -28.05 -67.04
CA GLN A 67 -15.50 -28.67 -68.27
C GLN A 67 -16.59 -29.54 -68.88
N PHE A 68 -16.89 -29.30 -70.14
CA PHE A 68 -17.92 -30.00 -70.88
C PHE A 68 -17.33 -31.24 -71.57
N TYR A 69 -18.09 -32.32 -71.63
CA TYR A 69 -17.79 -33.50 -72.45
C TYR A 69 -19.05 -33.89 -73.23
N TYR A 70 -19.04 -33.71 -74.54
CA TYR A 70 -20.18 -33.97 -75.42
C TYR A 70 -19.96 -35.19 -76.31
N ASN A 71 -20.98 -36.06 -76.37
CA ASN A 71 -20.99 -37.23 -77.25
C ASN A 71 -22.06 -37.06 -78.34
N ARG A 72 -21.63 -36.62 -79.54
CA ARG A 72 -22.52 -36.41 -80.70
C ARG A 72 -23.35 -37.66 -81.05
N LYS A 73 -22.86 -38.89 -80.79
CA LYS A 73 -23.58 -40.14 -81.12
C LYS A 73 -24.69 -40.50 -80.14
N LYS A 74 -24.64 -39.98 -78.91
CA LYS A 74 -25.58 -40.32 -77.82
C LYS A 74 -26.50 -39.15 -77.45
N SER A 75 -26.22 -37.95 -77.98
CA SER A 75 -26.88 -36.69 -77.59
C SER A 75 -26.83 -36.45 -76.06
N ILE A 76 -25.66 -36.69 -75.46
CA ILE A 76 -25.39 -36.49 -74.02
C ILE A 76 -24.26 -35.48 -73.82
N LEU A 77 -24.53 -34.47 -72.99
CA LEU A 77 -23.58 -33.46 -72.53
C LEU A 77 -23.30 -33.63 -71.02
N PHE A 78 -22.07 -33.97 -70.66
CA PHE A 78 -21.64 -34.01 -69.27
C PHE A 78 -21.05 -32.65 -68.85
N LEU A 79 -21.43 -32.20 -67.66
CA LEU A 79 -20.89 -31.01 -66.98
C LEU A 79 -19.98 -31.48 -65.84
N HIS A 80 -18.67 -31.48 -66.05
CA HIS A 80 -17.70 -31.78 -64.99
C HIS A 80 -17.40 -30.52 -64.18
N PHE A 81 -17.68 -30.57 -62.88
CA PHE A 81 -17.40 -29.46 -61.96
C PHE A 81 -16.10 -29.72 -61.18
N GLU A 82 -15.15 -28.76 -61.22
CA GLU A 82 -13.95 -28.76 -60.36
C GLU A 82 -14.25 -28.04 -59.05
N THR A 83 -14.33 -28.82 -57.97
CA THR A 83 -14.93 -28.41 -56.71
C THR A 83 -13.88 -28.18 -55.62
N THR A 84 -14.26 -27.38 -54.62
CA THR A 84 -13.45 -27.11 -53.42
C THR A 84 -13.15 -28.37 -52.58
N PHE A 85 -13.80 -29.50 -52.86
CA PHE A 85 -13.56 -30.78 -52.17
C PHE A 85 -12.67 -31.74 -52.96
N ASP A 86 -12.23 -31.37 -54.17
CA ASP A 86 -11.17 -32.09 -54.87
C ASP A 86 -9.82 -31.79 -54.21
N THR A 87 -8.96 -32.80 -54.08
CA THR A 87 -7.73 -32.70 -53.26
C THR A 87 -6.84 -31.53 -53.70
N ALA A 88 -6.54 -31.41 -55.00
CA ALA A 88 -5.67 -30.35 -55.51
C ALA A 88 -6.30 -28.95 -55.36
N CYS A 89 -7.62 -28.80 -55.58
CA CYS A 89 -8.31 -27.54 -55.34
C CYS A 89 -8.30 -27.14 -53.86
N MET A 90 -8.59 -28.07 -52.94
CA MET A 90 -8.58 -27.77 -51.50
C MET A 90 -7.17 -27.44 -51.00
N GLN A 91 -6.15 -28.16 -51.47
CA GLN A 91 -4.76 -27.90 -51.15
C GLN A 91 -4.33 -26.51 -51.63
N GLY A 92 -4.60 -26.17 -52.90
CA GLY A 92 -4.29 -24.84 -53.44
C GLY A 92 -5.00 -23.70 -52.69
N MET A 93 -6.26 -23.92 -52.28
CA MET A 93 -6.97 -22.95 -51.41
C MET A 93 -6.30 -22.77 -50.05
N LEU A 94 -5.83 -23.85 -49.42
CA LEU A 94 -5.15 -23.82 -48.14
C LEU A 94 -3.77 -23.14 -48.23
N GLU A 95 -2.99 -23.48 -49.27
CA GLU A 95 -1.69 -22.87 -49.53
C GLU A 95 -1.81 -21.36 -49.74
N VAL A 96 -2.76 -20.92 -50.57
CA VAL A 96 -3.03 -19.48 -50.78
C VAL A 96 -3.42 -18.78 -49.47
N ASP A 97 -4.23 -19.42 -48.63
CA ASP A 97 -4.64 -18.85 -47.33
C ASP A 97 -3.51 -18.78 -46.30
N ILE A 98 -2.59 -19.74 -46.31
CA ILE A 98 -1.38 -19.72 -45.48
C ILE A 98 -0.44 -18.62 -45.98
N THR A 99 -0.17 -18.55 -47.29
CA THR A 99 0.71 -17.55 -47.90
C THR A 99 0.19 -16.12 -47.70
N ARG A 100 -1.13 -15.91 -47.74
CA ARG A 100 -1.76 -14.60 -47.50
C ARG A 100 -2.04 -14.30 -46.04
N ASN A 101 -1.72 -15.22 -45.12
CA ASN A 101 -2.05 -15.14 -43.71
C ASN A 101 -3.57 -14.94 -43.43
N THR A 102 -4.43 -15.45 -44.33
CA THR A 102 -5.90 -15.36 -44.28
C THR A 102 -6.57 -16.64 -43.79
N TYR A 103 -5.81 -17.71 -43.50
CA TYR A 103 -6.32 -18.99 -43.00
C TYR A 103 -7.22 -18.84 -41.76
N GLY A 104 -6.80 -18.03 -40.79
CA GLY A 104 -7.50 -17.81 -39.53
C GLY A 104 -7.48 -19.05 -38.63
N HIS A 105 -8.37 -20.01 -38.89
CA HIS A 105 -8.41 -21.33 -38.26
C HIS A 105 -9.29 -22.29 -39.07
N PHE A 106 -9.21 -23.59 -38.75
CA PHE A 106 -9.87 -24.67 -39.47
C PHE A 106 -11.36 -24.43 -39.76
N LEU A 107 -12.13 -23.88 -38.80
CA LEU A 107 -13.56 -23.65 -38.98
C LEU A 107 -13.86 -22.60 -40.07
N LEU A 108 -13.17 -21.45 -40.06
CA LEU A 108 -13.30 -20.42 -41.11
C LEU A 108 -12.83 -20.92 -42.47
N PHE A 109 -11.80 -21.78 -42.52
CA PHE A 109 -11.38 -22.42 -43.76
C PHE A 109 -12.46 -23.38 -44.28
N ASN A 110 -12.92 -24.31 -43.44
CA ASN A 110 -13.96 -25.28 -43.77
C ASN A 110 -15.28 -24.61 -44.18
N GLN A 111 -15.73 -23.57 -43.47
CA GLN A 111 -16.90 -22.77 -43.81
C GLN A 111 -16.76 -22.13 -45.20
N ARG A 112 -15.59 -21.59 -45.56
CA ARG A 112 -15.34 -21.02 -46.90
C ARG A 112 -15.31 -22.09 -48.00
N VAL A 113 -14.65 -23.23 -47.75
CA VAL A 113 -14.66 -24.42 -48.64
C VAL A 113 -16.10 -24.88 -48.87
N ARG A 114 -16.86 -25.15 -47.81
CA ARG A 114 -18.28 -25.53 -47.89
C ARG A 114 -19.09 -24.48 -48.65
N ASN A 115 -18.98 -23.19 -48.31
CA ASN A 115 -19.79 -22.13 -48.93
C ASN A 115 -19.55 -21.99 -50.44
N ARG A 116 -18.31 -22.21 -50.90
CA ARG A 116 -18.00 -22.25 -52.34
C ARG A 116 -18.53 -23.50 -53.03
N PHE A 117 -18.36 -24.70 -52.45
CA PHE A 117 -19.02 -25.93 -52.93
C PHE A 117 -20.54 -25.76 -53.05
N GLY A 118 -21.13 -25.11 -52.04
CA GLY A 118 -22.55 -24.77 -51.98
C GLY A 118 -23.04 -24.01 -53.20
N ARG A 119 -22.30 -22.98 -53.63
CA ARG A 119 -22.63 -22.18 -54.83
C ARG A 119 -22.59 -23.03 -56.10
N MET A 120 -21.59 -23.92 -56.22
CA MET A 120 -21.49 -24.83 -57.36
C MET A 120 -22.63 -25.86 -57.38
N LEU A 121 -22.97 -26.44 -56.23
CA LEU A 121 -24.09 -27.36 -56.09
C LEU A 121 -25.43 -26.66 -56.40
N LEU A 122 -25.64 -25.43 -55.92
CA LEU A 122 -26.82 -24.62 -56.23
C LEU A 122 -26.93 -24.31 -57.73
N PHE A 123 -25.82 -23.95 -58.39
CA PHE A 123 -25.77 -23.76 -59.84
C PHE A 123 -26.10 -25.05 -60.59
N ALA A 124 -25.55 -26.19 -60.17
CA ALA A 124 -25.79 -27.50 -60.79
C ALA A 124 -27.21 -28.05 -60.56
N THR A 125 -27.97 -27.53 -59.58
CA THR A 125 -29.27 -28.10 -59.17
C THR A 125 -30.48 -27.20 -59.39
N GLN A 126 -30.29 -25.90 -59.68
CA GLN A 126 -31.31 -24.84 -59.92
C GLN A 126 -32.79 -25.15 -59.57
N LYS A 127 -33.08 -25.51 -58.30
CA LYS A 127 -34.42 -25.31 -57.70
C LYS A 127 -34.38 -25.34 -56.16
N SER A 128 -35.13 -24.42 -55.56
CA SER A 128 -35.77 -24.51 -54.23
C SER A 128 -34.95 -24.74 -52.93
N TYR A 129 -33.65 -24.43 -52.85
CA TYR A 129 -32.85 -24.57 -51.59
C TYR A 129 -32.28 -23.28 -50.98
N LEU A 130 -32.80 -22.10 -51.37
CA LEU A 130 -32.16 -20.81 -51.05
C LEU A 130 -32.41 -20.27 -49.63
N GLU A 131 -33.57 -20.50 -49.02
CA GLU A 131 -33.97 -19.78 -47.79
C GLU A 131 -33.28 -20.26 -46.50
N ASN A 132 -32.82 -21.51 -46.45
CA ASN A 132 -32.16 -22.10 -45.28
C ASN A 132 -30.66 -22.38 -45.49
N PHE A 133 -30.10 -22.03 -46.66
CA PHE A 133 -28.75 -22.43 -47.02
C PHE A 133 -27.70 -21.99 -45.99
N ASN A 134 -27.62 -20.69 -45.68
CA ASN A 134 -26.63 -20.15 -44.74
C ASN A 134 -26.67 -20.84 -43.37
N LYS A 135 -27.85 -21.13 -42.82
CA LYS A 135 -28.00 -21.83 -41.52
C LYS A 135 -27.44 -23.26 -41.55
N ILE A 136 -27.61 -23.98 -42.66
CA ILE A 136 -27.05 -25.33 -42.83
C ILE A 136 -25.51 -25.28 -42.91
N MET A 137 -24.96 -24.20 -43.47
CA MET A 137 -23.52 -24.02 -43.66
C MET A 137 -22.77 -23.55 -42.41
N ASP A 138 -23.47 -22.81 -41.54
CA ASP A 138 -22.92 -22.16 -40.34
C ASP A 138 -23.24 -22.95 -39.04
N ILE A 139 -23.73 -24.19 -39.16
CA ILE A 139 -24.15 -25.06 -38.04
C ILE A 139 -23.04 -25.30 -36.99
N ASP A 140 -21.77 -25.31 -37.41
CA ASP A 140 -20.63 -25.44 -36.49
C ASP A 140 -20.45 -24.17 -35.65
N ASP A 141 -20.61 -22.98 -36.24
CA ASP A 141 -20.52 -21.72 -35.52
C ASP A 141 -21.68 -21.59 -34.51
N GLU A 142 -22.91 -21.98 -34.88
CA GLU A 142 -24.03 -22.05 -33.93
C GLU A 142 -23.74 -23.01 -32.77
N PHE A 143 -23.21 -24.20 -33.06
CA PHE A 143 -22.83 -25.19 -32.03
C PHE A 143 -21.74 -24.66 -31.08
N PHE A 144 -20.64 -24.13 -31.62
CA PHE A 144 -19.55 -23.61 -30.80
C PHE A 144 -19.94 -22.36 -30.01
N ASN A 145 -20.85 -21.53 -30.53
CA ASN A 145 -21.44 -20.42 -29.79
C ASN A 145 -22.26 -20.92 -28.60
N ALA A 146 -23.12 -21.94 -28.80
CA ALA A 146 -23.87 -22.56 -27.70
C ALA A 146 -22.94 -23.19 -26.65
N CYS A 147 -21.87 -23.88 -27.05
CA CYS A 147 -20.85 -24.40 -26.14
C CYS A 147 -20.16 -23.27 -25.33
N CYS A 148 -19.84 -22.15 -25.98
CA CYS A 148 -19.27 -20.98 -25.32
C CYS A 148 -20.24 -20.36 -24.29
N ASP A 149 -21.52 -20.24 -24.61
CA ASP A 149 -22.51 -19.66 -23.71
C ASP A 149 -22.79 -20.58 -22.50
N ILE A 150 -22.83 -21.90 -22.68
CA ILE A 150 -22.89 -22.89 -21.58
C ILE A 150 -21.62 -22.83 -20.72
N GLY A 151 -20.45 -22.73 -21.34
CA GLY A 151 -19.17 -22.58 -20.65
C GLY A 151 -19.11 -21.31 -19.80
N LEU A 152 -19.59 -20.20 -20.35
CA LEU A 152 -19.69 -18.89 -19.69
C LEU A 152 -20.59 -18.95 -18.45
N GLN A 153 -21.78 -19.57 -18.57
CA GLN A 153 -22.70 -19.75 -17.46
C GLN A 153 -22.08 -20.59 -16.33
N LYS A 154 -21.42 -21.71 -16.65
CA LYS A 154 -20.75 -22.58 -15.66
C LYS A 154 -19.59 -21.86 -14.95
N ALA A 155 -18.77 -21.14 -15.71
CA ALA A 155 -17.65 -20.37 -15.16
C ALA A 155 -18.14 -19.25 -14.23
N PHE A 156 -19.17 -18.49 -14.64
CA PHE A 156 -19.74 -17.43 -13.80
C PHE A 156 -20.47 -17.98 -12.56
N ALA A 157 -21.13 -19.14 -12.66
CA ALA A 157 -21.76 -19.79 -11.51
C ALA A 157 -20.75 -20.28 -10.47
N MET A 158 -19.58 -20.79 -10.91
CA MET A 158 -18.46 -21.15 -10.02
C MET A 158 -17.91 -19.91 -9.29
N TYR A 159 -17.72 -18.80 -10.02
CA TYR A 159 -17.24 -17.54 -9.46
C TYR A 159 -18.26 -16.90 -8.49
N ASN A 160 -19.55 -16.86 -8.86
CA ASN A 160 -20.61 -16.25 -8.05
C ASN A 160 -21.14 -17.21 -6.95
N ASN A 161 -20.21 -17.84 -6.22
CA ASN A 161 -20.54 -18.67 -5.08
C ASN A 161 -21.18 -17.82 -3.95
N PRO A 162 -22.36 -18.19 -3.41
CA PRO A 162 -23.00 -17.48 -2.30
C PRO A 162 -22.27 -17.63 -0.95
N ALA A 163 -21.38 -18.61 -0.79
CA ALA A 163 -20.60 -18.79 0.43
C ALA A 163 -19.53 -17.69 0.64
N LEU A 164 -19.13 -17.00 -0.42
CA LEU A 164 -18.18 -15.88 -0.38
C LEU A 164 -18.95 -14.56 -0.34
N THR A 165 -19.12 -13.99 0.86
CA THR A 165 -19.80 -12.71 1.10
C THR A 165 -19.01 -11.54 0.52
N HIS A 166 -17.74 -11.44 0.87
CA HIS A 166 -16.81 -10.40 0.42
C HIS A 166 -15.37 -10.91 0.49
N TYR A 167 -14.49 -10.39 -0.37
CA TYR A 167 -13.08 -10.82 -0.45
C TYR A 167 -12.17 -9.79 -1.10
N SER A 168 -10.86 -9.99 -0.86
CA SER A 168 -9.75 -9.16 -1.33
C SER A 168 -9.62 -9.10 -2.86
N ASN A 169 -8.97 -8.06 -3.37
CA ASN A 169 -8.61 -7.97 -4.80
C ASN A 169 -7.69 -9.12 -5.25
N THR A 170 -6.86 -9.62 -4.33
CA THR A 170 -5.95 -10.75 -4.58
C THR A 170 -6.69 -12.09 -4.69
N VAL A 171 -7.73 -12.32 -3.90
CA VAL A 171 -8.61 -13.49 -4.02
C VAL A 171 -9.49 -13.36 -5.26
N HIS A 172 -10.04 -12.17 -5.52
CA HIS A 172 -10.82 -11.87 -6.73
C HIS A 172 -10.09 -12.26 -8.01
N LYS A 173 -8.85 -11.78 -8.21
CA LYS A 173 -8.04 -12.12 -9.39
C LYS A 173 -7.87 -13.64 -9.58
N LYS A 174 -7.56 -14.37 -8.50
CA LYS A 174 -7.45 -15.84 -8.54
C LYS A 174 -8.77 -16.51 -8.95
N LEU A 175 -9.89 -16.09 -8.37
CA LEU A 175 -11.22 -16.61 -8.73
C LEU A 175 -11.60 -16.32 -10.19
N VAL A 176 -11.21 -15.15 -10.72
CA VAL A 176 -11.40 -14.83 -12.16
C VAL A 176 -10.55 -15.75 -13.04
N ASP A 177 -9.29 -15.99 -12.69
CA ASP A 177 -8.41 -16.85 -13.50
C ASP A 177 -8.81 -18.34 -13.40
N GLU A 178 -9.31 -18.80 -12.26
CA GLU A 178 -9.94 -20.11 -12.11
C GLU A 178 -11.22 -20.24 -12.97
N ALA A 179 -12.07 -19.21 -12.98
CA ALA A 179 -13.27 -19.17 -13.81
C ALA A 179 -12.94 -19.16 -15.31
N VAL A 180 -11.93 -18.39 -15.75
CA VAL A 180 -11.44 -18.40 -17.14
C VAL A 180 -10.84 -19.76 -17.49
N THR A 181 -10.07 -20.38 -16.58
CA THR A 181 -9.54 -21.74 -16.78
C THR A 181 -10.66 -22.77 -16.94
N LEU A 182 -11.77 -22.63 -16.21
CA LEU A 182 -12.96 -23.48 -16.37
C LEU A 182 -13.68 -23.19 -17.70
N TYR A 183 -13.80 -21.92 -18.09
CA TYR A 183 -14.39 -21.50 -19.37
C TYR A 183 -13.65 -22.10 -20.58
N MET A 184 -12.32 -22.04 -20.59
CA MET A 184 -11.47 -22.57 -21.68
C MET A 184 -11.57 -24.10 -21.87
N LYS A 185 -12.10 -24.85 -20.90
CA LYS A 185 -12.41 -26.28 -21.09
C LYS A 185 -13.57 -26.50 -22.06
N TYR A 186 -14.51 -25.56 -22.14
CA TYR A 186 -15.71 -25.62 -22.99
C TYR A 186 -15.65 -24.73 -24.23
N ALA A 187 -14.93 -23.60 -24.16
CA ALA A 187 -14.92 -22.58 -25.19
C ALA A 187 -14.12 -22.99 -26.44
N ARG A 188 -14.69 -22.83 -27.63
CA ARG A 188 -14.08 -23.09 -28.94
C ARG A 188 -14.65 -22.12 -29.97
N GLY A 189 -13.95 -21.91 -31.07
CA GLY A 189 -14.41 -21.05 -32.18
C GLY A 189 -14.16 -19.55 -31.97
N THR A 190 -14.65 -18.75 -32.92
CA THR A 190 -14.38 -17.31 -33.08
C THR A 190 -14.69 -16.46 -31.85
N ARG A 191 -15.78 -16.75 -31.14
CA ARG A 191 -16.28 -15.93 -30.02
C ARG A 191 -15.59 -16.19 -28.67
N THR A 192 -14.59 -17.08 -28.62
CA THR A 192 -13.86 -17.45 -27.40
C THR A 192 -13.29 -16.23 -26.65
N ALA A 193 -12.53 -15.36 -27.33
CA ALA A 193 -11.91 -14.19 -26.70
C ALA A 193 -12.96 -13.14 -26.26
N VAL A 194 -14.04 -12.96 -27.04
CA VAL A 194 -15.11 -12.01 -26.72
C VAL A 194 -15.87 -12.45 -25.46
N ASN A 195 -16.19 -13.75 -25.37
CA ASN A 195 -16.88 -14.30 -24.21
C ASN A 195 -15.95 -14.43 -22.98
N GLU A 196 -14.63 -14.58 -23.13
CA GLU A 196 -13.67 -14.45 -22.01
C GLU A 196 -13.70 -13.03 -21.42
N ASN A 197 -13.58 -11.99 -22.26
CA ASN A 197 -13.64 -10.60 -21.78
C ASN A 197 -14.97 -10.32 -21.08
N LYS A 198 -16.08 -10.80 -21.64
CA LYS A 198 -17.41 -10.74 -21.03
C LYS A 198 -17.47 -11.45 -19.66
N LEU A 199 -16.82 -12.61 -19.51
CA LEU A 199 -16.71 -13.29 -18.20
C LEU A 199 -15.95 -12.41 -17.20
N ARG A 200 -14.79 -11.87 -17.58
CA ARG A 200 -13.99 -10.99 -16.70
C ARG A 200 -14.78 -9.76 -16.27
N GLU A 201 -15.51 -9.11 -17.17
CA GLU A 201 -16.40 -7.98 -16.87
C GLU A 201 -17.57 -8.36 -15.93
N MET A 202 -18.20 -9.53 -16.15
CA MET A 202 -19.28 -10.02 -15.29
C MET A 202 -18.78 -10.29 -13.87
N CYS A 203 -17.62 -10.91 -13.73
CA CYS A 203 -16.97 -11.12 -12.44
C CYS A 203 -16.61 -9.79 -11.77
N GLU A 204 -15.96 -8.87 -12.49
CA GLU A 204 -15.58 -7.54 -11.98
C GLU A 204 -16.79 -6.73 -11.50
N ARG A 205 -17.91 -6.79 -12.23
CA ARG A 205 -19.17 -6.15 -11.84
C ARG A 205 -19.77 -6.79 -10.58
N CYS A 206 -19.73 -8.11 -10.48
CA CYS A 206 -20.19 -8.86 -9.30
C CYS A 206 -19.35 -8.52 -8.06
N TRP A 207 -18.02 -8.46 -8.20
CA TRP A 207 -17.12 -8.03 -7.11
C TRP A 207 -17.44 -6.62 -6.64
N ARG A 208 -17.50 -5.65 -7.56
CA ARG A 208 -17.83 -4.24 -7.27
C ARG A 208 -19.21 -4.07 -6.64
N ASN A 209 -20.18 -4.91 -6.98
CA ASN A 209 -21.55 -4.87 -6.43
C ASN A 209 -21.67 -5.61 -5.08
N GLY A 210 -20.88 -5.17 -4.10
CA GLY A 210 -21.02 -5.58 -2.70
C GLY A 210 -20.13 -6.72 -2.21
N LYS A 211 -19.35 -7.40 -3.07
CA LYS A 211 -18.36 -8.40 -2.62
C LYS A 211 -16.93 -7.86 -2.41
N GLN A 212 -16.72 -6.55 -2.55
CA GLN A 212 -15.41 -5.94 -2.28
C GLN A 212 -15.12 -5.94 -0.77
N GLN A 213 -13.93 -6.40 -0.39
CA GLN A 213 -13.35 -6.12 0.92
C GLN A 213 -12.83 -4.66 0.97
N CYS A 214 -12.71 -4.09 2.17
CA CYS A 214 -12.23 -2.73 2.38
C CYS A 214 -10.72 -2.57 2.11
N GLU A 215 -9.90 -3.53 2.54
CA GLU A 215 -8.45 -3.63 2.31
C GLU A 215 -7.56 -2.49 2.83
N VAL A 216 -8.12 -1.40 3.37
CA VAL A 216 -7.35 -0.29 3.98
C VAL A 216 -6.36 -0.82 5.03
N PRO A 217 -5.06 -0.49 4.94
CA PRO A 217 -4.05 -0.99 5.87
C PRO A 217 -4.16 -0.32 7.24
N SER A 218 -3.93 -1.09 8.29
CA SER A 218 -3.69 -0.57 9.65
C SER A 218 -2.34 0.15 9.75
N LEU A 219 -2.06 0.75 10.90
CA LEU A 219 -0.75 1.36 11.20
C LEU A 219 0.41 0.34 11.25
N ARG A 220 0.11 -0.97 11.18
CA ARG A 220 1.11 -2.04 11.03
C ARG A 220 1.05 -2.73 9.67
N GLY A 221 0.28 -2.19 8.72
CA GLY A 221 0.19 -2.68 7.34
C GLY A 221 -0.79 -3.83 7.10
N ASN A 222 -1.57 -4.26 8.09
CA ASN A 222 -2.52 -5.36 7.90
C ASN A 222 -3.84 -4.83 7.28
N PRO A 223 -4.36 -5.43 6.20
CA PRO A 223 -5.53 -4.93 5.50
C PRO A 223 -6.82 -5.13 6.31
N CYS A 224 -7.74 -4.18 6.20
CA CYS A 224 -9.06 -4.26 6.80
C CYS A 224 -9.87 -5.43 6.22
N ILE A 225 -10.47 -6.26 7.08
CA ILE A 225 -11.22 -7.47 6.71
C ILE A 225 -12.74 -7.23 6.52
N LEU A 226 -13.20 -6.02 6.83
CA LEU A 226 -14.61 -5.64 6.68
C LEU A 226 -15.00 -5.54 5.18
N PRO A 227 -16.28 -5.71 4.84
CA PRO A 227 -16.77 -5.34 3.51
C PRO A 227 -16.46 -3.87 3.23
N LYS A 228 -16.33 -3.50 1.96
CA LYS A 228 -16.07 -2.11 1.56
C LYS A 228 -17.19 -1.20 2.07
N HIS A 229 -16.81 -0.26 2.93
CA HIS A 229 -17.73 0.60 3.67
C HIS A 229 -17.33 2.08 3.53
N ILE A 230 -18.26 2.98 3.86
CA ILE A 230 -17.99 4.42 3.90
C ILE A 230 -17.58 4.74 5.32
N VAL A 231 -16.27 4.94 5.49
CA VAL A 231 -15.61 5.27 6.75
C VAL A 231 -16.04 6.68 7.18
N LYS A 232 -16.52 6.82 8.41
CA LYS A 232 -16.72 8.12 9.08
C LYS A 232 -15.59 8.47 10.02
N GLU A 233 -15.01 7.45 10.65
CA GLU A 233 -13.82 7.56 11.48
C GLU A 233 -12.88 6.39 11.15
N LEU A 234 -11.57 6.63 11.10
CA LEU A 234 -10.57 5.58 10.90
C LEU A 234 -10.62 4.47 11.97
N SER A 235 -11.26 4.73 13.12
CA SER A 235 -11.55 3.77 14.20
C SER A 235 -12.49 2.62 13.78
N GLU A 236 -13.32 2.80 12.75
CA GLU A 236 -14.30 1.81 12.26
C GLU A 236 -13.65 0.64 11.50
N HIS A 237 -12.37 0.75 11.12
CA HIS A 237 -11.64 -0.33 10.47
C HIS A 237 -11.19 -1.42 11.46
N SER A 238 -11.26 -2.68 11.03
CA SER A 238 -10.62 -3.80 11.73
C SER A 238 -9.87 -4.71 10.76
N SER A 239 -8.64 -5.09 11.12
CA SER A 239 -7.87 -6.16 10.47
C SER A 239 -8.05 -7.52 11.17
N ALA A 240 -8.84 -7.58 12.26
CA ALA A 240 -8.97 -8.69 13.21
C ALA A 240 -7.67 -9.22 13.84
N HIS A 241 -6.52 -8.55 13.62
CA HIS A 241 -5.27 -8.92 14.25
C HIS A 241 -5.27 -8.44 15.71
N VAL A 242 -4.85 -9.33 16.61
CA VAL A 242 -4.74 -9.05 18.05
C VAL A 242 -3.34 -9.43 18.52
N PHE A 243 -2.63 -8.45 19.06
CA PHE A 243 -1.30 -8.57 19.66
C PHE A 243 -1.40 -8.64 21.18
N ILE A 244 -0.29 -8.99 21.83
CA ILE A 244 -0.13 -8.83 23.28
C ILE A 244 0.82 -7.67 23.54
N SER A 245 0.38 -6.69 24.31
CA SER A 245 1.19 -5.55 24.74
C SER A 245 1.07 -5.28 26.23
N THR A 246 2.12 -4.68 26.80
CA THR A 246 2.20 -4.40 28.24
C THR A 246 1.77 -2.95 28.56
N CYS A 247 1.27 -2.70 29.77
CA CYS A 247 0.87 -1.36 30.24
C CYS A 247 2.06 -0.38 30.39
N ASN A 248 1.78 0.91 30.71
CA ASN A 248 2.81 1.95 30.89
C ASN A 248 3.91 1.52 31.89
N CYS A 249 3.54 1.00 33.06
CA CYS A 249 4.48 0.56 34.10
C CYS A 249 5.09 -0.83 33.88
N GLY A 250 4.79 -1.52 32.77
CA GLY A 250 5.34 -2.85 32.47
C GLY A 250 4.82 -4.00 33.35
N ARG A 251 3.88 -3.79 34.28
CA ARG A 251 3.42 -4.84 35.20
C ARG A 251 2.42 -5.83 34.59
N THR A 252 1.49 -5.34 33.76
CA THR A 252 0.32 -6.09 33.28
C THR A 252 0.32 -6.15 31.76
N GLN A 253 0.20 -7.35 31.21
CA GLN A 253 0.00 -7.58 29.77
C GLN A 253 -1.49 -7.67 29.43
N GLY A 254 -1.85 -7.24 28.23
CA GLY A 254 -3.21 -7.24 27.74
C GLY A 254 -3.28 -7.42 26.23
N ARG A 255 -4.48 -7.71 25.74
CA ARG A 255 -4.76 -7.85 24.30
C ARG A 255 -4.86 -6.46 23.69
N ARG A 256 -4.10 -6.22 22.62
CA ARG A 256 -4.09 -4.99 21.82
C ARG A 256 -4.66 -5.31 20.45
N GLU A 257 -5.72 -4.63 20.05
CA GLU A 257 -6.19 -4.67 18.67
C GLU A 257 -5.26 -3.86 17.76
N ASP A 258 -5.15 -4.29 16.50
CA ASP A 258 -4.30 -3.64 15.51
C ASP A 258 -4.81 -2.23 15.16
N PRO A 259 -4.07 -1.15 15.50
CA PRO A 259 -4.64 0.19 15.50
C PRO A 259 -4.64 0.83 14.11
N TYR A 260 -5.68 1.62 13.83
CA TYR A 260 -5.80 2.46 12.63
C TYR A 260 -5.56 3.95 12.91
N THR A 261 -5.63 4.39 14.17
CA THR A 261 -5.34 5.78 14.58
C THR A 261 -4.17 5.83 15.57
N ILE A 262 -3.35 6.88 15.48
CA ILE A 262 -2.18 7.06 16.36
C ILE A 262 -2.61 7.29 17.82
N ARG A 263 -3.80 7.87 18.01
CA ARG A 263 -4.46 8.00 19.33
C ARG A 263 -4.77 6.63 19.94
N HIS A 264 -5.35 5.70 19.17
CA HIS A 264 -5.59 4.34 19.65
C HIS A 264 -4.26 3.60 19.91
N ALA A 265 -3.27 3.74 19.02
CA ALA A 265 -1.95 3.13 19.15
C ALA A 265 -1.20 3.59 20.43
N ASN A 266 -1.04 4.90 20.63
CA ASN A 266 -0.12 5.48 21.59
C ASN A 266 -0.76 5.95 22.91
N TYR A 267 -2.08 6.12 22.96
CA TYR A 267 -2.77 6.67 24.13
C TYR A 267 -3.88 5.77 24.67
N GLU A 268 -4.94 5.48 23.89
CA GLU A 268 -6.17 4.88 24.43
C GLU A 268 -5.98 3.45 24.94
N PHE A 269 -5.21 2.62 24.22
CA PHE A 269 -4.79 1.31 24.71
C PHE A 269 -4.09 1.41 26.08
N TYR A 270 -3.20 2.39 26.25
CA TYR A 270 -2.45 2.56 27.49
C TYR A 270 -3.30 3.13 28.62
N GLN A 271 -4.32 3.94 28.31
CA GLN A 271 -5.29 4.45 29.27
C GLN A 271 -6.20 3.33 29.78
N TYR A 272 -6.72 2.49 28.88
CA TYR A 272 -7.46 1.27 29.24
C TYR A 272 -6.60 0.33 30.10
N MET A 273 -5.37 0.05 29.67
CA MET A 273 -4.43 -0.77 30.44
C MET A 273 -3.97 -0.13 31.76
N ALA A 274 -4.05 1.19 31.91
CA ALA A 274 -3.75 1.88 33.16
C ALA A 274 -4.86 1.67 34.20
N ASN A 275 -6.12 1.81 33.78
CA ASN A 275 -7.30 1.54 34.62
C ASN A 275 -7.33 0.07 35.09
N ASN A 276 -6.96 -0.86 34.22
CA ASN A 276 -6.96 -2.30 34.53
C ASN A 276 -5.66 -2.77 35.23
N CYS A 277 -4.73 -1.87 35.56
CA CYS A 277 -3.45 -2.22 36.19
C CYS A 277 -3.32 -1.62 37.59
N ASN A 278 -3.31 -2.50 38.60
CA ASN A 278 -3.18 -2.18 40.04
C ASN A 278 -1.96 -1.31 40.41
N LEU A 279 -0.96 -1.19 39.52
CA LEU A 279 0.20 -0.32 39.70
C LEU A 279 0.05 1.01 38.94
N CYS A 280 -0.36 1.01 37.66
CA CYS A 280 -0.53 2.25 36.87
C CYS A 280 -1.45 3.28 37.55
N ALA A 281 -2.52 2.81 38.22
CA ALA A 281 -3.46 3.67 38.93
C ALA A 281 -2.90 4.33 40.22
N LYS A 282 -1.71 3.94 40.69
CA LYS A 282 -1.12 4.40 41.97
C LYS A 282 0.26 5.06 41.84
N VAL A 283 0.90 4.96 40.68
CA VAL A 283 2.25 5.50 40.46
C VAL A 283 2.23 6.99 40.17
N LYS A 284 3.27 7.71 40.60
CA LYS A 284 3.48 9.10 40.19
C LYS A 284 3.77 9.12 38.70
N GLN A 285 2.92 9.81 37.94
CA GLN A 285 3.08 10.01 36.50
C GLN A 285 3.61 11.42 36.22
N VAL A 286 4.50 11.56 35.25
CA VAL A 286 4.90 12.87 34.72
C VAL A 286 3.88 13.30 33.67
N HIS A 287 3.34 14.50 33.82
CA HIS A 287 2.43 15.09 32.84
C HIS A 287 3.26 15.71 31.71
N PHE A 288 2.94 15.33 30.47
CA PHE A 288 3.54 15.91 29.27
C PHE A 288 2.64 17.03 28.76
N PRO A 289 3.21 18.11 28.17
CA PRO A 289 2.42 19.19 27.62
C PRO A 289 1.59 18.67 26.44
N VAL A 290 0.30 18.98 26.48
CA VAL A 290 -0.66 18.69 25.41
C VAL A 290 -1.33 20.00 25.00
N PHE A 291 -1.89 20.03 23.80
CA PHE A 291 -2.67 21.16 23.33
C PHE A 291 -3.94 21.31 24.18
N GLU A 292 -4.09 22.49 24.78
CA GLU A 292 -5.29 22.91 25.51
C GLU A 292 -5.95 24.06 24.71
N PRO A 293 -7.15 23.84 24.11
CA PRO A 293 -7.82 24.87 23.33
C PRO A 293 -8.32 26.00 24.23
N SER A 294 -8.03 27.26 23.84
CA SER A 294 -8.57 28.45 24.52
C SER A 294 -9.99 28.80 24.07
N ILE A 295 -10.39 28.31 22.88
CA ILE A 295 -11.70 28.52 22.25
C ILE A 295 -12.19 27.22 21.60
N ASN A 296 -13.48 27.11 21.32
CA ASN A 296 -14.06 25.91 20.68
C ASN A 296 -13.66 25.74 19.21
N ASP A 297 -13.25 26.83 18.54
CA ASP A 297 -12.84 26.85 17.14
C ASP A 297 -11.32 26.68 17.05
N TYR A 298 -10.88 25.42 17.05
CA TYR A 298 -9.47 25.03 17.00
C TYR A 298 -9.26 23.93 15.97
N ARG A 299 -8.11 23.93 15.29
CA ARG A 299 -7.85 23.07 14.13
C ARG A 299 -6.48 22.38 14.18
N ALA A 300 -6.28 21.42 13.30
CA ALA A 300 -4.95 20.90 13.00
C ALA A 300 -4.08 22.02 12.39
N ALA A 301 -2.81 22.10 12.78
CA ALA A 301 -1.85 22.95 12.07
C ALA A 301 -1.69 22.45 10.61
N GLU A 302 -1.90 23.34 9.65
CA GLU A 302 -1.79 23.04 8.21
C GLU A 302 -0.34 23.19 7.75
N PHE A 303 0.32 22.07 7.44
CA PHE A 303 1.67 22.07 6.87
C PHE A 303 1.60 22.04 5.33
N GLU A 304 2.44 22.83 4.66
CA GLU A 304 2.40 23.06 3.20
C GLU A 304 2.58 21.80 2.33
N ILE A 305 2.99 20.68 2.94
CA ILE A 305 3.22 19.39 2.28
C ILE A 305 1.95 18.53 2.27
N ALA A 306 1.06 18.68 3.26
CA ALA A 306 -0.19 17.91 3.35
C ALA A 306 -1.22 18.34 2.27
N PHE A 307 -1.11 19.57 1.77
CA PHE A 307 -1.89 20.09 0.65
C PHE A 307 -0.97 20.91 -0.26
N PRO A 308 -0.56 20.38 -1.44
CA PRO A 308 0.20 21.14 -2.41
C PRO A 308 -0.55 22.42 -2.76
N LYS A 309 0.08 23.58 -2.49
CA LYS A 309 -0.47 24.91 -2.77
C LYS A 309 -1.02 24.96 -4.19
N LEU A 310 -2.34 25.12 -4.31
CA LEU A 310 -2.97 25.54 -5.56
C LEU A 310 -2.46 26.94 -5.87
N SER A 311 -1.51 27.04 -6.79
CA SER A 311 -0.95 28.30 -7.25
C SER A 311 -2.03 29.11 -7.96
N ILE A 312 -2.60 30.10 -7.26
CA ILE A 312 -3.39 31.13 -7.90
C ILE A 312 -2.40 32.08 -8.59
N GLN A 313 -2.24 31.90 -9.90
CA GLN A 313 -1.72 32.94 -10.77
C GLN A 313 -2.37 32.84 -12.16
N ASP A 314 -3.13 33.89 -12.43
CA ASP A 314 -3.47 34.49 -13.71
C ASP A 314 -4.41 33.76 -14.68
N SER A 315 -5.62 34.34 -14.68
CA SER A 315 -6.80 34.20 -15.53
C SER A 315 -6.62 34.26 -17.05
N ILE A 316 -7.71 33.89 -17.75
CA ILE A 316 -7.99 33.97 -19.21
C ILE A 316 -7.48 32.71 -19.93
N ASP A 317 -8.32 31.86 -20.57
CA ASP A 317 -9.52 32.16 -21.37
C ASP A 317 -10.74 31.23 -21.12
N LEU A 318 -11.92 31.69 -21.56
CA LEU A 318 -13.17 30.91 -21.62
C LEU A 318 -13.28 30.14 -22.95
N VAL A 319 -13.79 28.89 -22.94
CA VAL A 319 -14.89 28.35 -23.79
C VAL A 319 -15.03 26.81 -23.73
N GLN A 320 -16.19 26.38 -23.21
CA GLN A 320 -16.99 25.16 -23.52
C GLN A 320 -16.54 23.69 -23.27
N ASN A 321 -17.49 22.97 -22.64
CA ASN A 321 -17.89 21.57 -22.82
C ASN A 321 -17.23 20.41 -22.03
N HIS A 322 -17.71 20.24 -20.79
CA HIS A 322 -18.42 19.05 -20.26
C HIS A 322 -17.87 17.61 -20.41
N ASN A 323 -17.81 16.97 -19.22
CA ASN A 323 -18.12 15.55 -18.90
C ASN A 323 -17.03 14.47 -19.06
N LEU A 324 -16.14 14.39 -18.07
CA LEU A 324 -15.64 13.11 -17.53
C LEU A 324 -15.45 13.22 -15.99
N PRO A 325 -15.82 12.22 -15.17
CA PRO A 325 -15.68 12.29 -13.72
C PRO A 325 -14.29 11.79 -13.23
N SER A 326 -13.61 12.60 -12.44
CA SER A 326 -12.34 12.28 -11.76
C SER A 326 -12.57 11.66 -10.37
N PRO A 327 -11.57 10.95 -9.79
CA PRO A 327 -11.75 10.21 -8.53
C PRO A 327 -11.78 11.14 -7.30
N LYS A 328 -12.66 10.85 -6.35
CA LYS A 328 -12.76 11.61 -5.09
C LYS A 328 -11.60 11.28 -4.16
N SER A 329 -10.94 12.33 -3.67
CA SER A 329 -10.01 12.30 -2.54
C SER A 329 -10.74 11.92 -1.24
N VAL A 330 -9.99 11.29 -0.33
CA VAL A 330 -10.46 10.95 1.03
C VAL A 330 -10.38 12.21 1.88
N ALA A 331 -11.49 12.60 2.50
CA ALA A 331 -11.57 13.80 3.33
C ALA A 331 -11.15 13.52 4.78
N SER A 332 -10.69 14.58 5.44
CA SER A 332 -10.25 14.65 6.84
C SER A 332 -11.37 14.40 7.85
N ASP A 333 -11.02 13.78 8.99
CA ASP A 333 -11.84 13.74 10.20
C ASP A 333 -12.06 15.17 10.74
N GLU A 334 -13.27 15.73 10.58
CA GLU A 334 -13.69 16.90 11.37
C GLU A 334 -15.14 16.79 11.86
N CYS A 335 -15.30 17.02 13.18
CA CYS A 335 -16.58 17.29 13.81
C CYS A 335 -16.85 18.81 13.73
N SER A 336 -17.27 19.27 12.55
CA SER A 336 -17.54 20.69 12.28
C SER A 336 -18.98 20.85 11.77
N GLN A 337 -19.83 21.53 12.54
CA GLN A 337 -21.20 21.85 12.10
C GLN A 337 -21.19 22.97 11.05
N PRO A 338 -22.12 22.97 10.08
CA PRO A 338 -22.12 23.95 9.00
C PRO A 338 -22.69 25.28 9.48
N LEU A 339 -21.97 26.38 9.27
CA LEU A 339 -22.53 27.73 9.36
C LEU A 339 -22.26 28.56 8.10
N THR A 340 -23.29 29.31 7.75
CA THR A 340 -23.41 30.15 6.56
C THR A 340 -22.45 31.34 6.57
N ALA A 341 -21.97 31.70 5.38
CA ALA A 341 -21.15 32.89 5.18
C ALA A 341 -21.84 34.17 5.66
N SER A 342 -21.13 34.94 6.49
CA SER A 342 -21.36 36.38 6.63
C SER A 342 -20.02 37.10 6.50
N GLN A 343 -20.02 38.20 5.75
CA GLN A 343 -18.82 38.98 5.44
C GLN A 343 -18.48 39.89 6.62
N GLY A 344 -17.20 39.98 6.98
CA GLY A 344 -16.74 40.84 8.07
C GLY A 344 -15.22 40.85 8.21
N THR A 345 -14.59 41.79 7.50
CA THR A 345 -13.17 42.16 7.67
C THR A 345 -12.82 42.49 9.12
N HIS A 346 -11.57 42.22 9.54
CA HIS A 346 -10.64 43.21 10.14
C HIS A 346 -9.31 42.55 10.52
N THR A 347 -8.38 42.46 9.57
CA THR A 347 -6.96 42.21 9.86
C THR A 347 -6.26 43.54 10.14
N ASN A 348 -5.68 43.67 11.34
CA ASN A 348 -4.79 44.78 11.69
C ASN A 348 -3.45 44.21 12.17
N LEU A 349 -2.45 44.23 11.30
CA LEU A 349 -1.05 44.39 11.71
C LEU A 349 -0.29 45.02 10.53
N SER A 350 0.08 46.29 10.67
CA SER A 350 0.72 47.07 9.62
C SER A 350 2.23 46.78 9.55
N LEU A 351 2.68 46.24 8.42
CA LEU A 351 4.08 46.35 8.00
C LEU A 351 4.23 47.66 7.22
N VAL A 352 5.08 48.57 7.70
CA VAL A 352 5.54 49.73 6.93
C VAL A 352 7.05 49.62 6.80
N SER A 353 7.51 49.35 5.58
CA SER A 353 8.92 49.39 5.23
C SER A 353 9.43 50.83 5.27
N THR A 354 10.65 51.01 5.75
CA THR A 354 11.36 52.29 5.69
C THR A 354 11.86 52.54 4.27
N ASP A 355 11.52 53.69 3.67
CA ASP A 355 12.47 54.42 2.82
C ASP A 355 12.11 55.90 2.60
N GLU A 356 13.16 56.66 2.27
CA GLU A 356 13.20 58.07 1.78
C GLU A 356 13.02 59.25 2.78
N LEU A 357 13.68 60.37 2.45
CA LEU A 357 14.07 61.46 3.37
C LEU A 357 13.41 62.82 3.05
N ASN A 358 13.54 63.75 4.02
CA ASN A 358 13.75 65.21 3.85
C ASN A 358 12.56 66.13 3.45
N LYS A 359 11.98 66.89 4.41
CA LYS A 359 12.16 68.36 4.58
C LYS A 359 11.16 69.06 5.55
N ILE A 360 11.72 69.76 6.55
CA ILE A 360 11.49 71.16 7.03
C ILE A 360 10.06 71.78 7.02
N GLY A 361 9.63 72.30 8.19
CA GLY A 361 8.55 73.30 8.41
C GLY A 361 7.82 73.07 9.75
N VAL A 362 8.20 73.66 10.91
CA VAL A 362 8.05 75.06 11.41
C VAL A 362 6.64 75.37 12.00
N ASP A 363 6.63 75.78 13.28
CA ASP A 363 5.55 76.42 14.11
C ASP A 363 4.28 75.59 14.48
N ALA A 364 3.63 75.73 15.66
CA ALA A 364 3.94 76.42 16.94
C ALA A 364 2.98 75.97 18.11
N ASP A 365 3.34 76.32 19.36
CA ASP A 365 2.52 76.51 20.62
C ASP A 365 1.58 75.36 21.13
N ILE A 366 1.81 74.60 22.23
CA ILE A 366 2.08 74.87 23.68
C ILE A 366 1.03 75.81 24.36
N PRO A 367 0.58 75.61 25.63
CA PRO A 367 0.77 74.55 26.64
C PRO A 367 -0.54 73.72 26.84
N SER A 368 -0.96 73.06 27.95
CA SER A 368 -0.50 72.80 29.35
C SER A 368 -1.12 71.46 29.84
N SER A 369 -0.94 70.92 31.06
CA SER A 369 -0.16 71.27 32.27
C SER A 369 0.32 69.97 32.97
N ASP A 370 1.49 70.07 33.61
CA ASP A 370 2.05 69.32 34.76
C ASP A 370 1.13 68.40 35.59
N GLU A 371 1.62 67.31 36.22
CA GLU A 371 2.95 67.18 36.89
C GLU A 371 3.84 65.99 36.46
N SER A 372 5.09 66.31 36.08
CA SER A 372 6.36 65.97 36.77
C SER A 372 6.36 64.90 37.91
N LEU A 373 7.38 64.05 38.15
CA LEU A 373 8.72 63.83 37.55
C LEU A 373 9.38 62.53 38.11
N ASN A 374 10.37 62.00 37.39
CA ASN A 374 11.62 61.28 37.81
C ASN A 374 12.06 60.33 36.68
N GLU A 375 12.61 60.87 35.59
CA GLU A 375 14.04 61.19 35.39
C GLU A 375 14.88 59.96 34.94
N LEU A 376 15.46 60.09 33.74
CA LEU A 376 16.28 59.08 33.06
C LEU A 376 17.76 59.29 33.33
N ILE A 377 18.49 58.22 33.64
CA ILE A 377 19.96 58.19 33.47
C ILE A 377 20.36 56.93 32.70
N ILE A 378 20.40 57.05 31.37
CA ILE A 378 21.08 56.06 30.51
C ILE A 378 22.54 56.51 30.35
N GLN A 379 23.43 55.95 31.17
CA GLN A 379 24.87 56.05 30.88
C GLN A 379 25.22 55.05 29.78
N VAL A 380 25.31 55.52 28.54
CA VAL A 380 26.01 54.78 27.48
C VAL A 380 27.50 54.79 27.81
N LYS A 381 28.06 53.62 28.08
CA LYS A 381 29.50 53.41 28.10
C LYS A 381 29.82 52.09 27.41
N ASP A 382 30.13 52.20 26.13
CA ASP A 382 30.57 51.05 25.32
C ASP A 382 31.78 50.38 25.95
N LYS A 383 31.71 49.04 26.07
CA LYS A 383 32.87 48.15 25.98
C LYS A 383 32.46 46.69 25.73
N ASN A 384 32.63 46.33 24.46
CA ASN A 384 33.03 45.01 23.96
C ASN A 384 32.07 43.81 24.14
N THR A 385 31.39 43.48 23.04
CA THR A 385 31.48 42.17 22.37
C THR A 385 31.61 40.92 23.25
N GLN A 386 30.48 40.43 23.80
CA GLN A 386 30.24 38.99 24.03
C GLN A 386 28.79 38.59 24.42
N LYS A 387 27.78 39.47 24.27
CA LYS A 387 26.38 39.20 24.73
C LYS A 387 25.29 39.34 23.66
N ALA A 388 25.57 38.85 22.45
CA ALA A 388 24.56 38.76 21.38
C ALA A 388 23.84 37.40 21.39
N GLU A 389 24.56 36.28 21.56
CA GLU A 389 24.01 34.92 21.43
C GLU A 389 23.09 34.50 22.61
N ASP A 390 23.27 35.09 23.80
CA ASP A 390 22.43 34.76 24.98
C ASP A 390 21.04 35.41 24.98
N ARG A 391 20.79 36.43 24.13
CA ARG A 391 19.50 37.15 24.12
C ARG A 391 18.44 36.55 23.19
N GLU A 392 18.81 35.69 22.25
CA GLU A 392 17.83 34.99 21.41
C GLU A 392 17.24 33.73 22.08
N ARG A 393 17.83 33.25 23.18
CA ARG A 393 17.39 32.04 23.89
C ARG A 393 16.24 32.23 24.90
N SER A 394 15.76 33.46 25.11
CA SER A 394 14.79 33.77 26.18
C SER A 394 13.39 34.20 25.72
N ILE A 395 13.11 34.25 24.41
CA ILE A 395 11.73 34.37 23.92
C ILE A 395 11.10 32.97 23.89
N TYR A 396 10.61 32.52 25.05
CA TYR A 396 9.66 31.41 25.11
C TYR A 396 8.39 31.81 24.32
N ARG A 397 8.30 31.38 23.05
CA ARG A 397 7.02 31.43 22.32
C ARG A 397 5.98 30.66 23.14
N GLN A 398 4.88 31.32 23.48
CA GLN A 398 3.78 30.63 24.15
C GLN A 398 3.22 29.53 23.22
N PRO A 399 2.79 28.39 23.77
CA PRO A 399 2.14 27.36 22.97
C PRO A 399 0.92 27.90 22.23
N SER A 400 0.66 27.39 21.02
CA SER A 400 -0.57 27.72 20.30
C SER A 400 -1.79 27.21 21.08
N THR A 401 -2.85 28.02 21.11
CA THR A 401 -4.13 27.69 21.78
C THR A 401 -5.30 27.55 20.81
N THR A 402 -5.03 27.67 19.51
CA THR A 402 -5.99 27.53 18.40
C THR A 402 -5.56 26.46 17.37
N GLU A 403 -4.29 26.08 17.33
CA GLU A 403 -3.77 25.06 16.41
C GLU A 403 -2.96 23.99 17.15
N TYR A 404 -3.25 22.71 16.87
CA TYR A 404 -2.57 21.57 17.48
C TYR A 404 -1.63 20.87 16.49
N LEU A 405 -0.58 20.22 17.02
CA LEU A 405 0.28 19.31 16.25
C LEU A 405 -0.48 17.99 15.98
N PRO A 406 -0.75 17.61 14.71
CA PRO A 406 -1.55 16.42 14.42
C PRO A 406 -0.82 15.10 14.74
N GLY A 407 0.50 15.08 14.59
CA GLY A 407 1.37 13.94 14.85
C GLY A 407 2.08 14.03 16.22
N MET A 408 3.39 13.76 16.21
CA MET A 408 4.25 13.77 17.39
C MET A 408 5.36 14.80 17.24
N VAL A 409 5.88 15.34 18.35
CA VAL A 409 6.96 16.35 18.30
C VAL A 409 8.24 15.74 17.73
N HIS A 410 8.69 16.27 16.60
CA HIS A 410 9.93 15.92 15.89
C HIS A 410 10.71 17.16 15.42
N THR A 411 11.87 16.94 14.82
CA THR A 411 12.78 17.99 14.32
C THR A 411 12.13 19.01 13.38
N GLU A 412 11.23 18.58 12.50
CA GLU A 412 10.52 19.47 11.57
C GLU A 412 9.26 20.14 12.17
N SER A 413 8.82 19.75 13.38
CA SER A 413 7.61 20.30 13.99
C SER A 413 7.80 21.78 14.39
N PRO A 414 6.88 22.70 14.04
CA PRO A 414 7.02 24.11 14.41
C PRO A 414 7.10 24.35 15.94
N PRO A 415 7.98 25.25 16.39
CA PRO A 415 8.15 25.53 17.82
C PRO A 415 6.90 26.22 18.40
N GLY A 416 6.34 25.61 19.45
CA GLY A 416 5.13 26.09 20.13
C GLY A 416 3.85 25.30 19.81
N LEU A 417 3.87 24.36 18.86
CA LEU A 417 2.74 23.44 18.66
C LEU A 417 2.84 22.24 19.60
N LEU A 418 1.72 21.89 20.24
CA LEU A 418 1.61 20.75 21.15
C LEU A 418 0.69 19.66 20.59
N PRO A 419 0.95 18.36 20.88
CA PRO A 419 0.09 17.27 20.44
C PRO A 419 -1.20 17.21 21.27
N ARG A 420 -2.29 16.65 20.70
CA ARG A 420 -3.57 16.48 21.42
C ARG A 420 -3.56 15.44 22.55
N PHE A 421 -2.55 14.59 22.61
CA PHE A 421 -2.42 13.52 23.61
C PHE A 421 -0.95 13.11 23.78
N PRO A 422 -0.55 12.61 24.97
CA PRO A 422 0.82 12.18 25.20
C PRO A 422 1.08 10.82 24.54
N SER A 423 1.96 10.80 23.54
CA SER A 423 2.46 9.53 22.95
C SER A 423 3.56 8.85 23.78
N TRP A 424 4.13 9.57 24.75
CA TRP A 424 5.12 9.09 25.71
C TRP A 424 4.47 8.90 27.09
N SER A 425 5.10 8.12 27.98
CA SER A 425 4.67 8.03 29.39
C SER A 425 5.88 7.81 30.28
N LEU A 426 6.00 8.57 31.38
CA LEU A 426 7.09 8.43 32.36
C LEU A 426 6.48 8.27 33.75
N VAL A 427 6.77 7.15 34.42
CA VAL A 427 6.16 6.78 35.70
C VAL A 427 7.20 6.33 36.72
N CYS A 428 7.03 6.75 37.97
CA CYS A 428 7.79 6.25 39.12
C CYS A 428 7.07 5.05 39.71
N VAL A 429 7.61 3.84 39.48
CA VAL A 429 6.95 2.58 39.82
C VAL A 429 7.19 2.10 41.25
N GLY A 430 8.08 2.76 41.99
CA GLY A 430 8.33 2.48 43.41
C GLY A 430 9.73 2.90 43.86
N PRO A 431 10.14 2.52 45.09
CA PRO A 431 11.50 2.73 45.56
C PRO A 431 12.51 1.88 44.78
N SER A 432 13.79 2.27 44.80
CA SER A 432 14.87 1.57 44.10
C SER A 432 15.07 0.11 44.57
N SER A 433 14.63 -0.23 45.79
CA SER A 433 14.63 -1.59 46.34
C SER A 433 13.69 -2.58 45.64
N VAL A 434 12.80 -2.10 44.77
CA VAL A 434 11.96 -2.97 43.91
C VAL A 434 12.82 -3.76 42.90
N TYR A 435 13.98 -3.24 42.53
CA TYR A 435 14.97 -3.96 41.72
C TYR A 435 16.09 -4.52 42.60
N SER A 436 16.48 -5.76 42.33
CA SER A 436 17.63 -6.42 42.96
C SER A 436 18.55 -6.98 41.87
N HIS A 437 19.83 -6.62 41.93
CA HIS A 437 20.83 -7.09 40.96
C HIS A 437 21.08 -8.61 41.03
N ASN A 438 20.75 -9.25 42.16
CA ASN A 438 20.92 -10.70 42.34
C ASN A 438 19.77 -11.53 41.72
N THR A 439 18.54 -10.99 41.73
CA THR A 439 17.34 -11.72 41.28
C THR A 439 16.73 -11.16 39.99
N GLY A 440 17.12 -9.94 39.60
CA GLY A 440 16.50 -9.21 38.50
C GLY A 440 15.12 -8.66 38.88
N LEU A 441 14.36 -8.30 37.84
CA LEU A 441 12.96 -7.93 37.96
C LEU A 441 12.11 -9.20 38.20
N LEU A 442 11.28 -9.18 39.23
CA LEU A 442 10.43 -10.30 39.61
C LEU A 442 9.16 -10.35 38.76
N GLU A 443 8.77 -11.55 38.32
CA GLU A 443 7.64 -11.78 37.38
C GLU A 443 6.31 -11.14 37.85
N HIS A 444 6.02 -11.17 39.15
CA HIS A 444 4.80 -10.56 39.73
C HIS A 444 4.79 -9.01 39.69
N PHE A 445 5.94 -8.40 39.44
CA PHE A 445 6.13 -6.96 39.28
C PHE A 445 6.32 -6.55 37.82
N GLN A 446 6.94 -7.41 36.99
CA GLN A 446 7.14 -7.22 35.56
C GLN A 446 6.96 -8.56 34.83
N SER A 447 5.82 -8.75 34.15
CA SER A 447 5.43 -10.03 33.57
C SER A 447 5.85 -10.21 32.10
N GLY A 448 6.07 -11.45 31.65
CA GLY A 448 6.32 -11.78 30.24
C GLY A 448 7.76 -11.60 29.76
N PHE A 449 8.72 -11.45 30.68
CA PHE A 449 10.14 -11.46 30.33
C PHE A 449 10.61 -12.87 29.94
N LEU A 450 11.45 -12.95 28.90
CA LEU A 450 12.14 -14.18 28.55
C LEU A 450 13.10 -14.60 29.67
N SER A 451 13.22 -15.91 29.90
CA SER A 451 14.04 -16.47 30.99
C SER A 451 15.47 -15.92 30.97
N GLY A 452 15.86 -15.26 32.06
CA GLY A 452 17.16 -14.63 32.25
C GLY A 452 17.38 -13.30 31.52
N ALA A 453 16.37 -12.72 30.86
CA ALA A 453 16.45 -11.43 30.16
C ALA A 453 15.80 -10.26 30.94
N ASN A 454 15.57 -10.47 32.25
CA ASN A 454 14.82 -9.61 33.18
C ASN A 454 15.73 -8.74 34.08
N PHE A 455 16.98 -8.47 33.66
CA PHE A 455 17.98 -7.77 34.47
C PHE A 455 18.34 -6.40 33.91
N LEU A 456 18.74 -5.48 34.78
CA LEU A 456 19.23 -4.15 34.41
C LEU A 456 20.76 -4.12 34.50
N LEU A 457 21.40 -3.32 33.66
CA LEU A 457 22.86 -3.17 33.62
C LEU A 457 23.33 -2.09 34.61
N PRO A 458 24.41 -2.32 35.36
CA PRO A 458 25.02 -1.29 36.19
C PRO A 458 25.78 -0.28 35.33
N TRP A 459 25.45 1.00 35.47
CA TRP A 459 26.16 2.14 34.93
C TRP A 459 26.85 2.88 36.09
N ASP A 460 28.18 2.86 36.08
CA ASP A 460 29.02 3.59 37.02
C ASP A 460 29.20 5.04 36.53
N VAL A 461 28.75 6.01 37.34
CA VAL A 461 28.84 7.45 37.04
C VAL A 461 29.80 8.10 38.02
N HIS A 462 30.77 8.84 37.49
CA HIS A 462 31.73 9.62 38.28
C HIS A 462 31.17 11.03 38.50
N VAL A 463 30.81 11.36 39.75
CA VAL A 463 30.26 12.67 40.13
C VAL A 463 31.20 13.35 41.12
N ARG A 464 31.49 14.63 40.90
CA ARG A 464 32.03 15.52 41.94
C ARG A 464 30.84 16.22 42.58
N LEU A 465 30.66 16.00 43.86
CA LEU A 465 29.61 16.61 44.66
C LEU A 465 30.23 17.83 45.34
N GLU A 466 29.73 19.02 45.06
CA GLU A 466 30.31 20.25 45.62
C GLU A 466 29.83 20.47 47.07
N HIS A 467 28.62 19.99 47.40
CA HIS A 467 27.99 20.16 48.71
C HIS A 467 28.20 18.96 49.66
N SER A 468 29.17 18.08 49.38
CA SER A 468 29.33 16.74 49.95
C SER A 468 29.51 16.63 51.48
N ALA A 469 29.62 17.75 52.21
CA ALA A 469 30.03 17.79 53.61
C ALA A 469 28.95 17.30 54.59
N SER A 470 27.66 17.51 54.30
CA SER A 470 26.54 17.16 55.19
C SER A 470 26.05 15.70 55.07
N TRP A 471 26.64 14.91 54.16
CA TRP A 471 26.05 13.65 53.65
C TRP A 471 26.65 12.42 54.36
N ALA A 472 27.80 12.60 55.00
CA ALA A 472 28.60 11.55 55.60
C ALA A 472 28.23 11.29 57.07
N TYR A 473 27.03 10.73 57.32
CA TYR A 473 26.69 10.12 58.62
C TYR A 473 27.38 8.75 58.82
N GLU A 474 28.71 8.72 58.70
CA GLU A 474 29.53 7.60 59.16
C GLU A 474 30.86 8.10 59.76
N LYS A 475 31.04 7.84 61.05
CA LYS A 475 31.86 8.65 61.98
C LYS A 475 33.37 8.35 61.95
N THR A 476 33.91 7.90 60.80
CA THR A 476 35.21 7.19 60.78
C THR A 476 36.20 7.63 59.69
N ARG A 477 35.94 8.69 58.91
CA ARG A 477 36.97 9.39 58.12
C ARG A 477 36.52 10.79 57.70
N ILE A 478 37.30 11.80 58.06
CA ILE A 478 37.21 13.14 57.46
C ILE A 478 37.66 12.99 56.00
N ARG A 479 36.72 13.07 55.05
CA ARG A 479 37.00 13.01 53.60
C ARG A 479 37.22 14.41 53.06
N LYS A 480 38.00 14.53 51.97
CA LYS A 480 38.37 15.83 51.39
C LYS A 480 37.24 16.35 50.49
N MET A 481 37.01 17.65 50.51
CA MET A 481 36.17 18.34 49.51
C MET A 481 36.67 18.03 48.09
N GLY A 482 35.75 17.81 47.15
CA GLY A 482 36.07 17.57 45.74
C GLY A 482 36.45 16.12 45.37
N GLU A 483 36.31 15.16 46.28
CA GLU A 483 36.56 13.73 45.98
C GLU A 483 35.53 13.18 44.97
N VAL A 484 36.01 12.47 43.94
CA VAL A 484 35.15 11.90 42.88
C VAL A 484 34.42 10.67 43.43
N HIS A 485 33.09 10.75 43.50
CA HIS A 485 32.23 9.66 43.95
C HIS A 485 31.80 8.80 42.75
N ILE A 486 31.84 7.48 42.90
CA ILE A 486 31.32 6.53 41.90
C ILE A 486 29.92 6.10 42.33
N LEU A 487 28.91 6.51 41.56
CA LEU A 487 27.51 6.19 41.79
C LEU A 487 27.04 5.10 40.83
N LYS A 488 26.27 4.13 41.34
CA LYS A 488 25.68 3.05 40.54
C LYS A 488 24.23 3.35 40.22
N ILE A 489 23.95 3.55 38.93
CA ILE A 489 22.61 3.67 38.36
C ILE A 489 22.33 2.35 37.61
N PHE A 490 21.14 1.78 37.73
CA PHE A 490 20.79 0.61 36.90
C PHE A 490 19.88 1.02 35.75
N VAL A 491 20.27 0.63 34.54
CA VAL A 491 19.60 1.01 33.28
C VAL A 491 19.26 -0.22 32.43
N GLY A 492 18.16 -0.16 31.70
CA GLY A 492 17.78 -1.24 30.76
C GLY A 492 16.89 -0.75 29.62
N CYS A 493 17.18 -1.19 28.41
CA CYS A 493 16.36 -0.98 27.22
C CYS A 493 15.54 -2.25 26.95
N GLU A 494 14.22 -2.15 27.09
CA GLU A 494 13.26 -3.26 26.97
C GLU A 494 12.62 -3.31 25.58
N TYR A 495 12.71 -4.48 24.96
CA TYR A 495 12.06 -4.78 23.69
C TYR A 495 10.86 -5.69 23.93
N GLU A 496 9.74 -5.39 23.28
CA GLU A 496 8.47 -6.13 23.33
C GLU A 496 8.11 -6.60 21.92
N CYS A 497 7.78 -7.89 21.74
CA CYS A 497 7.30 -8.40 20.45
C CYS A 497 5.77 -8.56 20.42
N PRO A 498 5.13 -8.70 19.24
CA PRO A 498 3.67 -8.80 19.11
C PRO A 498 3.01 -9.97 19.86
N ARG A 499 3.80 -10.97 20.28
CA ARG A 499 3.36 -12.10 21.12
C ARG A 499 3.46 -11.83 22.63
N GLY A 500 3.94 -10.66 23.03
CA GLY A 500 4.13 -10.27 24.43
C GLY A 500 5.46 -10.74 25.05
N HIS A 501 6.39 -11.32 24.30
CA HIS A 501 7.72 -11.64 24.85
C HIS A 501 8.51 -10.35 25.06
N ARG A 502 9.12 -10.20 26.25
CA ARG A 502 9.94 -9.04 26.63
C ARG A 502 11.39 -9.45 26.89
N PHE A 503 12.35 -8.60 26.55
CA PHE A 503 13.77 -8.82 26.87
C PHE A 503 14.56 -7.51 26.96
N MET A 504 15.54 -7.48 27.88
CA MET A 504 16.54 -6.41 27.95
C MET A 504 17.70 -6.67 26.98
N MET A 505 18.34 -5.61 26.51
CA MET A 505 19.56 -5.70 25.70
C MET A 505 20.82 -5.25 26.47
N SER A 506 21.95 -5.92 26.17
CA SER A 506 23.27 -5.66 26.75
C SER A 506 24.13 -4.69 25.93
N SER A 507 23.81 -4.55 24.65
CA SER A 507 24.38 -3.63 23.67
C SER A 507 23.44 -3.59 22.45
N ALA A 508 23.69 -2.71 21.48
CA ALA A 508 22.86 -2.55 20.28
C ALA A 508 22.66 -3.84 19.45
N ASP A 509 23.58 -4.80 19.57
CA ASP A 509 23.65 -6.05 18.80
C ASP A 509 23.30 -7.31 19.61
N LYS A 510 23.23 -7.23 20.95
CA LYS A 510 23.24 -8.40 21.85
C LYS A 510 22.18 -8.34 22.94
N ILE A 511 21.29 -9.33 22.95
CA ILE A 511 20.28 -9.55 24.00
C ILE A 511 20.95 -9.96 25.32
N LEU A 512 20.51 -9.37 26.44
CA LEU A 512 20.98 -9.75 27.77
C LEU A 512 20.41 -11.11 28.18
N ARG A 513 21.28 -12.04 28.61
CA ARG A 513 20.90 -13.39 29.04
C ARG A 513 21.69 -13.84 30.26
N GLY A 514 20.99 -14.11 31.36
CA GLY A 514 21.49 -14.72 32.58
C GLY A 514 22.12 -13.73 33.56
N GLY A 515 21.99 -14.02 34.86
CA GLY A 515 22.53 -13.18 35.93
C GLY A 515 24.06 -13.02 35.91
N SER A 516 24.78 -14.03 35.42
CA SER A 516 26.24 -14.00 35.28
C SER A 516 26.75 -13.06 34.18
N GLY A 517 25.90 -12.61 33.25
CA GLY A 517 26.26 -11.62 32.24
C GLY A 517 26.40 -10.20 32.78
N ILE A 518 25.62 -9.85 33.82
CA ILE A 518 25.54 -8.51 34.42
C ILE A 518 26.88 -8.09 35.05
N LEU A 519 27.63 -9.07 35.57
CA LEU A 519 28.97 -8.86 36.15
C LEU A 519 30.04 -8.55 35.10
N ARG A 520 29.74 -8.71 33.79
CA ARG A 520 30.67 -8.47 32.67
C ARG A 520 30.22 -7.34 31.73
N ASP A 521 28.92 -7.13 31.58
CA ASP A 521 28.35 -6.12 30.68
C ASP A 521 27.98 -4.84 31.45
N SER A 522 28.69 -3.74 31.15
CA SER A 522 28.45 -2.41 31.73
C SER A 522 27.32 -1.66 31.00
N GLY A 523 26.49 -0.95 31.76
CA GLY A 523 25.41 -0.09 31.24
C GLY A 523 25.91 1.03 30.32
N SER A 524 27.19 1.40 30.39
CA SER A 524 27.84 2.31 29.44
C SER A 524 27.63 1.91 27.98
N LYS A 525 27.48 0.61 27.68
CA LYS A 525 27.21 0.09 26.33
C LYS A 525 25.85 0.52 25.76
N ILE A 526 24.84 0.79 26.59
CA ILE A 526 23.50 1.21 26.17
C ILE A 526 23.23 2.70 26.43
N VAL A 527 24.08 3.36 27.23
CA VAL A 527 24.01 4.80 27.54
C VAL A 527 24.69 5.64 26.46
N TYR A 528 25.87 5.21 26.00
CA TYR A 528 26.73 5.98 25.09
C TYR A 528 26.68 5.52 23.63
N ASN A 529 25.89 4.49 23.29
CA ASN A 529 25.69 4.04 21.92
C ASN A 529 24.21 4.14 21.52
N ASN A 530 23.95 4.30 20.23
CA ASN A 530 22.60 4.25 19.68
C ASN A 530 22.03 2.84 19.83
N MET A 531 20.81 2.73 20.36
CA MET A 531 20.09 1.46 20.51
C MET A 531 19.04 1.33 19.39
N PRO A 532 18.94 0.20 18.67
CA PRO A 532 18.00 0.08 17.55
C PRO A 532 16.55 0.18 18.02
N LEU A 533 15.67 0.78 17.21
CA LEU A 533 14.25 0.89 17.54
C LEU A 533 13.53 -0.46 17.42
N TYR A 534 14.03 -1.33 16.54
CA TYR A 534 13.49 -2.66 16.27
C TYR A 534 14.59 -3.72 16.37
N PHE A 535 14.26 -4.93 16.84
CA PHE A 535 15.23 -6.03 16.96
C PHE A 535 14.54 -7.41 16.77
N PRO A 536 15.22 -8.42 16.18
CA PRO A 536 14.63 -9.76 16.06
C PRO A 536 14.37 -10.42 17.42
N CYS A 537 13.11 -10.76 17.70
CA CYS A 537 12.72 -11.48 18.91
C CYS A 537 13.23 -12.93 18.87
N PRO A 538 13.91 -13.42 19.92
CA PRO A 538 14.42 -14.80 19.97
C PRO A 538 13.33 -15.80 20.41
N CYS A 539 12.12 -15.63 19.89
CA CYS A 539 11.00 -16.56 20.11
C CYS A 539 11.21 -17.85 19.31
N ARG A 540 10.72 -18.98 19.82
CA ARG A 540 10.72 -20.27 19.10
C ARG A 540 9.66 -20.24 18.00
N SER A 541 10.02 -19.70 16.84
CA SER A 541 9.20 -19.58 15.62
C SER A 541 10.10 -19.78 14.41
N HIS A 542 9.54 -20.25 13.28
CA HIS A 542 10.29 -20.40 12.03
C HIS A 542 10.75 -19.05 11.44
N LYS A 543 10.05 -17.95 11.77
CA LYS A 543 10.43 -16.57 11.49
C LYS A 543 10.50 -15.81 12.81
N ALA A 544 11.58 -15.07 13.04
CA ALA A 544 11.71 -14.22 14.23
C ALA A 544 10.74 -13.04 14.14
N ASP A 545 9.89 -12.87 15.16
CA ASP A 545 9.00 -11.71 15.24
C ASP A 545 9.81 -10.42 15.44
N VAL A 546 9.36 -9.31 14.84
CA VAL A 546 9.99 -8.01 15.06
C VAL A 546 9.58 -7.46 16.43
N ALA A 547 10.52 -7.39 17.37
CA ALA A 547 10.33 -6.70 18.64
C ALA A 547 10.68 -5.21 18.49
N GLN A 548 10.05 -4.36 19.28
CA GLN A 548 10.26 -2.92 19.30
C GLN A 548 10.74 -2.48 20.69
N LEU A 549 11.66 -1.51 20.73
CA LEU A 549 12.08 -0.85 21.96
C LEU A 549 10.91 -0.06 22.54
N MET A 550 10.27 -0.61 23.58
CA MET A 550 9.04 -0.07 24.15
C MET A 550 9.25 0.64 25.49
N ARG A 551 10.30 0.29 26.26
CA ARG A 551 10.55 0.91 27.57
C ARG A 551 12.03 1.11 27.86
N VAL A 552 12.34 2.17 28.62
CA VAL A 552 13.63 2.40 29.25
C VAL A 552 13.44 2.43 30.76
N HIS A 553 14.22 1.61 31.46
CA HIS A 553 14.15 1.37 32.90
C HIS A 553 15.31 2.07 33.58
N VAL A 554 15.04 2.80 34.65
CA VAL A 554 16.07 3.58 35.38
C VAL A 554 15.85 3.44 36.87
N VAL A 555 16.84 2.88 37.58
CA VAL A 555 16.86 2.82 39.05
C VAL A 555 17.89 3.82 39.55
N THR A 556 17.42 4.88 40.21
CA THR A 556 18.25 5.98 40.71
C THR A 556 18.95 5.60 42.01
N PRO A 557 20.16 6.14 42.27
CA PRO A 557 20.95 5.80 43.44
C PRO A 557 20.37 6.45 44.71
N LYS A 558 20.90 6.07 45.88
CA LYS A 558 20.57 6.72 47.16
C LYS A 558 21.26 8.08 47.37
N ALA A 559 22.23 8.42 46.53
CA ALA A 559 22.89 9.72 46.59
C ALA A 559 21.94 10.84 46.10
N PRO A 560 22.02 12.05 46.67
CA PRO A 560 21.39 13.28 46.17
C PRO A 560 21.89 13.73 44.78
N VAL A 561 21.57 12.92 43.77
CA VAL A 561 21.70 13.26 42.36
C VAL A 561 20.38 13.02 41.65
N ASN A 562 20.02 13.95 40.76
CA ASN A 562 18.92 13.80 39.84
C ASN A 562 19.45 13.23 38.51
N VAL A 563 18.81 12.16 38.04
CA VAL A 563 19.06 11.62 36.69
C VAL A 563 18.11 12.33 35.73
N ILE A 564 18.63 12.85 34.62
CA ILE A 564 17.87 13.60 33.62
C ILE A 564 17.61 12.68 32.42
N LEU A 565 16.39 12.70 31.86
CA LEU A 565 16.05 11.97 30.64
C LEU A 565 15.70 12.90 29.47
N ASP A 566 16.44 12.79 28.37
CA ASP A 566 16.18 13.45 27.08
C ASP A 566 16.24 12.43 25.92
N PRO A 567 15.25 11.52 25.80
CA PRO A 567 15.23 10.48 24.77
C PRO A 567 14.92 11.10 23.39
N LYS A 568 15.79 10.80 22.43
CA LYS A 568 15.65 11.21 21.03
C LYS A 568 15.62 9.99 20.14
N VAL A 569 14.50 9.74 19.46
CA VAL A 569 14.32 8.56 18.59
C VAL A 569 14.36 9.00 17.14
N ARG A 570 15.39 8.57 16.42
CA ARG A 570 15.48 8.72 14.97
C ARG A 570 14.77 7.53 14.31
N THR A 571 13.81 7.78 13.43
CA THR A 571 13.21 6.72 12.59
C THR A 571 14.09 6.39 11.38
N GLY A 572 13.72 5.37 10.58
CA GLY A 572 14.53 4.85 9.47
C GLY A 572 14.67 5.79 8.27
N ASP A 573 14.01 5.47 7.15
CA ASP A 573 14.17 6.15 5.84
C ASP A 573 13.76 7.64 5.81
N ARG A 574 13.25 8.16 6.93
CA ARG A 574 12.87 9.56 7.14
C ARG A 574 13.62 10.07 8.37
N GLU A 575 14.45 11.09 8.21
CA GLU A 575 15.40 11.59 9.23
C GLU A 575 14.75 12.32 10.43
N TYR A 576 13.44 12.14 10.64
CA TYR A 576 12.72 12.63 11.81
C TYR A 576 13.38 12.14 13.11
N ILE A 577 13.74 13.09 13.97
CA ILE A 577 14.15 12.82 15.35
C ILE A 577 13.00 13.24 16.28
N PHE A 578 12.29 12.25 16.81
CA PHE A 578 11.20 12.42 17.76
C PHE A 578 11.73 12.68 19.16
N SER A 579 11.08 13.58 19.89
CA SER A 579 11.37 13.91 21.28
C SER A 579 10.10 13.83 22.15
N MET A 580 10.26 14.05 23.46
CA MET A 580 9.13 14.11 24.39
C MET A 580 8.31 15.41 24.30
N GLY A 581 8.77 16.44 23.58
CA GLY A 581 8.12 17.75 23.52
C GLY A 581 8.13 18.54 24.83
N MET A 582 8.93 18.12 25.82
CA MET A 582 9.09 18.84 27.09
C MET A 582 10.03 20.04 26.90
N PRO A 583 9.69 21.25 27.39
CA PRO A 583 10.62 22.40 27.34
C PRO A 583 11.85 22.18 28.25
N ASN A 584 11.68 21.46 29.36
CA ASN A 584 12.74 21.07 30.27
C ASN A 584 12.73 19.53 30.44
N PRO A 585 13.87 18.84 30.21
CA PRO A 585 13.98 17.40 30.47
C PRO A 585 13.62 17.01 31.91
N PRO A 586 12.80 15.97 32.14
CA PRO A 586 12.39 15.55 33.47
C PRO A 586 13.57 15.05 34.32
N ARG A 587 13.65 15.58 35.55
CA ARG A 587 14.57 15.16 36.61
C ARG A 587 13.95 14.02 37.41
N LEU A 588 14.57 12.84 37.38
CA LEU A 588 14.18 11.66 38.14
C LEU A 588 14.68 11.74 39.58
N THR A 589 13.78 11.58 40.54
CA THR A 589 14.10 11.65 41.97
C THR A 589 15.02 10.50 42.42
N GLN A 590 15.85 10.76 43.43
CA GLN A 590 16.70 9.76 44.11
C GLN A 590 15.92 8.55 44.69
N SER A 591 16.64 7.46 44.95
CA SER A 591 16.14 6.23 45.58
C SER A 591 14.88 5.61 44.96
N ALA A 592 14.66 5.78 43.66
CA ALA A 592 13.42 5.44 42.98
C ALA A 592 13.65 4.57 41.74
N TYR A 593 12.61 3.86 41.33
CA TYR A 593 12.57 3.10 40.08
C TYR A 593 11.59 3.78 39.12
N TRP A 594 12.10 4.23 37.98
CA TRP A 594 11.37 4.90 36.92
C TRP A 594 11.32 4.06 35.65
N ILE A 595 10.21 4.17 34.93
CA ILE A 595 10.02 3.56 33.61
C ILE A 595 9.50 4.64 32.65
N LEU A 596 10.26 4.86 31.59
CA LEU A 596 9.86 5.61 30.40
C LEU A 596 9.30 4.62 29.38
N ARG A 597 8.05 4.79 28.96
CA ARG A 597 7.42 4.06 27.84
C ARG A 597 7.52 4.91 26.58
N LEU A 598 8.06 4.30 25.52
CA LEU A 598 8.20 4.89 24.19
C LEU A 598 6.90 4.74 23.37
N PRO A 599 6.68 5.61 22.36
CA PRO A 599 5.59 5.46 21.39
C PRO A 599 5.55 4.07 20.73
N TYR A 600 4.34 3.55 20.51
CA TYR A 600 4.12 2.28 19.82
C TYR A 600 4.17 2.46 18.30
N THR A 601 3.64 3.57 17.80
CA THR A 601 3.75 3.98 16.40
C THR A 601 4.27 5.41 16.35
N TYR A 602 5.13 5.71 15.37
CA TYR A 602 5.67 7.05 15.14
C TYR A 602 4.95 7.67 13.93
N GLN A 603 4.66 8.97 13.97
CA GLN A 603 4.03 9.71 12.87
C GLN A 603 4.76 11.04 12.68
N GLY A 604 5.33 11.25 11.50
CA GLY A 604 5.76 12.57 11.02
C GLY A 604 4.69 13.21 10.14
N ASP A 605 5.02 14.32 9.49
CA ASP A 605 4.08 15.08 8.65
C ASP A 605 3.59 14.25 7.44
N GLU A 606 4.48 13.44 6.86
CA GLU A 606 4.22 12.46 5.79
C GLU A 606 3.47 11.19 6.27
N GLY A 607 2.76 11.27 7.40
CA GLY A 607 1.96 10.18 7.96
C GLY A 607 2.73 9.14 8.80
N PRO A 608 2.07 8.02 9.13
CA PRO A 608 2.59 7.03 10.08
C PRO A 608 3.75 6.20 9.50
N ILE A 609 4.73 5.93 10.35
CA ILE A 609 5.92 5.15 10.03
C ILE A 609 5.70 3.70 10.48
N THR A 610 5.54 2.80 9.52
CA THR A 610 5.29 1.37 9.76
C THR A 610 6.55 0.64 10.22
N PRO A 611 6.45 -0.34 11.15
CA PRO A 611 7.57 -1.20 11.51
C PRO A 611 8.00 -2.08 10.32
N PRO A 612 9.27 -2.52 10.24
CA PRO A 612 9.73 -3.40 9.17
C PRO A 612 9.08 -4.78 9.23
N ASN A 613 8.83 -5.40 8.08
CA ASN A 613 8.29 -6.77 7.98
C ASN A 613 9.32 -7.86 8.26
N GLU A 614 10.61 -7.57 8.03
CA GLU A 614 11.74 -8.48 8.24
C GLU A 614 12.94 -7.73 8.80
N ILE A 615 13.63 -8.33 9.77
CA ILE A 615 14.75 -7.70 10.48
C ILE A 615 15.82 -8.73 10.82
N THR A 616 17.08 -8.30 10.72
CA THR A 616 18.26 -9.04 11.14
C THR A 616 19.01 -8.23 12.21
N THR A 617 19.94 -8.84 12.92
CA THR A 617 20.78 -8.12 13.89
C THR A 617 21.67 -7.06 13.24
N THR A 618 22.01 -7.21 11.95
CA THR A 618 22.88 -6.31 11.19
C THR A 618 22.16 -5.10 10.60
N ASN A 619 20.89 -5.24 10.19
CA ASN A 619 20.12 -4.12 9.60
C ASN A 619 19.25 -3.37 10.62
N ALA A 620 19.15 -3.86 11.87
CA ALA A 620 18.27 -3.32 12.91
C ALA A 620 18.40 -1.80 13.14
N ILE A 621 19.60 -1.25 13.07
CA ILE A 621 19.88 0.18 13.30
C ILE A 621 19.40 1.08 12.15
N ASN A 622 19.20 0.52 10.94
CA ASN A 622 18.79 1.27 9.76
C ASN A 622 17.31 1.65 9.82
N TYR A 623 16.46 0.78 10.38
CA TYR A 623 15.02 1.02 10.54
C TYR A 623 14.67 2.01 11.67
N GLY A 624 15.66 2.51 12.39
CA GLY A 624 15.54 3.52 13.44
C GLY A 624 16.38 3.20 14.67
N CYS A 625 16.65 4.22 15.48
CA CYS A 625 17.36 4.07 16.74
C CYS A 625 16.98 5.13 17.78
N LEU A 626 16.98 4.74 19.05
CA LEU A 626 17.11 5.65 20.18
C LEU A 626 18.56 6.13 20.24
N LEU A 627 18.77 7.44 20.14
CA LEU A 627 20.08 8.06 20.09
C LEU A 627 20.78 8.01 21.45
N ALA A 628 22.11 7.93 21.42
CA ALA A 628 22.97 8.05 22.59
C ALA A 628 22.82 9.42 23.28
N GLY A 629 23.18 9.49 24.56
CA GLY A 629 23.17 10.75 25.31
C GLY A 629 21.83 11.14 25.94
N MET A 630 20.84 10.23 25.99
CA MET A 630 19.56 10.49 26.66
C MET A 630 19.66 10.67 28.18
N PHE A 631 20.79 10.32 28.80
CA PHE A 631 20.98 10.32 30.25
C PHE A 631 21.91 11.46 30.68
N GLY A 632 21.39 12.40 31.46
CA GLY A 632 22.19 13.36 32.23
C GLY A 632 22.24 12.98 33.72
N VAL A 633 23.23 13.48 34.45
CA VAL A 633 23.30 13.36 35.92
C VAL A 633 23.72 14.72 36.49
N SER A 634 22.99 15.19 37.50
CA SER A 634 23.17 16.49 38.14
C SER A 634 23.05 16.34 39.65
N GLU A 635 23.76 17.16 40.43
CA GLU A 635 23.58 17.24 41.89
C GLU A 635 22.15 17.73 42.19
N THR A 636 21.53 17.25 43.27
CA THR A 636 20.23 17.77 43.70
C THR A 636 20.46 19.13 44.35
N GLU A 637 19.95 20.19 43.71
CA GLU A 637 19.81 21.51 44.33
C GLU A 637 19.07 21.35 45.67
N LEU A 638 19.66 21.84 46.76
CA LEU A 638 19.00 21.89 48.06
C LEU A 638 18.00 23.06 48.00
N ASP A 639 16.72 22.76 48.14
CA ASP A 639 15.74 23.77 48.50
C ASP A 639 16.08 24.27 49.93
N ASP A 640 16.41 25.55 50.07
CA ASP A 640 16.74 26.24 51.33
C ASP A 640 15.52 26.37 52.28
#